data_AF-A0AAW8FH43-F1
#
_entry.id   AF-A0AAW8FH43-F1
#
_cell.length_a   1.000
_cell.length_b   1.000
_cell.length_c   1.000
_cell.angle_alpha   90.00
_cell.angle_beta   90.00
_cell.angle_gamma   90.00
#
_symmetry.space_group_name_H-M   'P 1'
#
loop_
_entity.id
_entity.type
_entity.pdbx_description
1 polymer ?
#
loop_
_entity_poly.entity_id
_entity_poly.type
_entity_poly.pdbx_seq_one_letter_code
_entity_poly.pdbx_strand_id
1 'polypeptide(L)'
;MARHAAVRLRLVAASAVLVAGLSPLLPSSAVADTAQETVVPATFRDAYTVATVSYAETTYGGEGAGSQGVFHRMEGRSGLLWTRYADGASVAVPAAGSGLAIDNGTGTDVLARRYQDGRVELFDAADGTTSTIQVPSGYAGVYGGVYGSTVVAYEDVTGEDGITTKVRHLLSPGPDGGTRDLTITGLPSGMQIGAPLRGDASGIVFRASLDGSIRSVIVDPQTGRAQGWTPALSGGNSAVLSPDYLVQYAGNAATKAYVYSRADLSAPPVEVALDGVGALDPADELSVVGDWLVHSPAGGNKVTAVPIAGGDPVTLLASSQGDVSASADGDAVAVGRTGADDWGIQRIHPDADGKPVVSMVKALPKPPYKIQGLALEQGRLLVADDSRSSTRDVYLRTVAATGTPTYGARSDYDGTDSLLYSCPAAEGGCAVFGTADNRVVWLMRDDGTNDRIRANGPEAYDFSEHYVPAGGRITDASGQYVIHTTATQQIVLKLGDSAGPKVTRAPGAAALDGEILWTAGANAGEVMAYNLTTKKTVETVRTDAGCVPTELQALGRYLYWTCDGRAGVYDRTAGRSVAVPADEAKLGDGFVVSHDKRAGKLTLTTFAEGTAASRVIGDLPDTGTSQRDVRWTVDESGANAAYVDEQEQVHLVPSGVPQQPLRLLAPAAKASSVEAHTFDTTPDTLTTLLLSKPSSGWDVTVRNRATGKVYGDNVDGTAARGELNVGWSGLDPKGTGDAYLPNGSYDWTVTVTPADGVGAPLTVTGTVKLVKGTAVRRDHVGDDGFGELLTLNSSGALTFQQGNGKGTFSGKVSGGGWATSVRAVPFGDLSGDRCNDVLVRLSSGALRAYRPGCGAALKSSTPYTSLGTSGWNQYDVLTAPGDVTKDGLPDLIARNSSTGAVYLYKGTSTGKLSARVKLYDNWKTYKKIVGAGDLNGDGIGDLLAQDKSNNLYRYYGKGNGTFTARVKLFTNWGGSYNVIVGVGDITGDGKADLVSRDSGGNVWRNNGDGKGSFGARTKIASGWQGYKGLF
;
A
#
# COMPACT_ATOMS: atom_id res chain seq x y z
N MET A 1 0.43 -35.64 -34.24
CA MET A 1 -0.55 -35.21 -35.25
C MET A 1 -0.80 -33.72 -35.08
N ALA A 2 -0.97 -32.99 -36.19
CA ALA A 2 -1.19 -31.54 -36.32
C ALA A 2 -0.14 -30.60 -35.68
N ARG A 3 0.95 -30.38 -36.42
CA ARG A 3 1.86 -29.21 -36.27
C ARG A 3 1.29 -28.05 -37.08
N HIS A 4 1.22 -26.84 -36.52
CA HIS A 4 1.15 -25.60 -37.29
C HIS A 4 2.38 -24.77 -36.96
N ALA A 5 3.29 -24.70 -37.92
CA ALA A 5 4.50 -23.88 -37.89
C ALA A 5 4.15 -22.50 -38.47
N ALA A 6 4.24 -21.46 -37.65
CA ALA A 6 4.26 -20.08 -38.12
C ALA A 6 5.72 -19.61 -38.15
N VAL A 7 6.29 -19.58 -39.36
CA VAL A 7 7.58 -18.97 -39.67
C VAL A 7 7.42 -17.45 -39.56
N ARG A 8 8.07 -16.81 -38.58
CA ARG A 8 8.30 -15.36 -38.60
C ARG A 8 9.74 -15.09 -39.03
N LEU A 9 9.87 -14.51 -40.23
CA LEU A 9 11.09 -13.93 -40.76
C LEU A 9 11.65 -12.90 -39.76
N ARG A 10 12.84 -13.16 -39.22
CA ARG A 10 13.64 -12.15 -38.51
C ARG A 10 14.51 -11.43 -39.55
N LEU A 11 14.21 -10.16 -39.80
CA LEU A 11 15.09 -9.27 -40.54
C LEU A 11 16.32 -8.98 -39.67
N VAL A 12 17.49 -9.45 -40.09
CA VAL A 12 18.78 -9.07 -39.53
C VAL A 12 19.17 -7.74 -40.14
N ALA A 13 19.08 -6.64 -39.38
CA ALA A 13 19.71 -5.38 -39.74
C ALA A 13 21.07 -5.31 -39.04
N ALA A 14 22.13 -5.50 -39.83
CA ALA A 14 23.50 -5.36 -39.40
C ALA A 14 23.85 -3.87 -39.21
N SER A 15 24.51 -3.57 -38.10
CA SER A 15 25.09 -2.28 -37.77
C SER A 15 26.16 -1.86 -38.78
N ALA A 16 26.05 -0.65 -39.32
CA ALA A 16 27.16 0.05 -39.96
C ALA A 16 27.37 1.38 -39.22
N VAL A 17 28.50 1.47 -38.51
CA VAL A 17 29.04 2.69 -37.93
C VAL A 17 29.55 3.57 -39.07
N LEU A 18 29.07 4.81 -39.17
CA LEU A 18 29.77 5.86 -39.88
C LEU A 18 29.65 7.18 -39.10
N VAL A 19 30.79 7.62 -38.56
CA VAL A 19 31.02 8.96 -38.03
C VAL A 19 31.36 9.88 -39.20
N ALA A 20 30.58 10.94 -39.42
CA ALA A 20 31.05 12.21 -39.98
C ALA A 20 29.96 13.28 -39.82
N GLY A 21 30.30 14.38 -39.16
CA GLY A 21 29.41 15.50 -38.91
C GLY A 21 29.10 16.33 -40.15
N LEU A 22 27.98 17.03 -40.09
CA LEU A 22 27.73 18.38 -40.61
C LEU A 22 26.26 18.72 -40.29
N SER A 23 26.05 19.64 -39.36
CA SER A 23 24.74 20.20 -39.03
C SER A 23 24.22 21.06 -40.18
N PRO A 24 22.94 20.93 -40.58
CA PRO A 24 22.19 22.05 -41.14
C PRO A 24 21.38 22.71 -40.00
N LEU A 25 21.71 23.96 -39.73
CA LEU A 25 20.84 24.89 -39.01
C LEU A 25 19.52 25.01 -39.78
N LEU A 26 18.45 24.43 -39.23
CA LEU A 26 17.08 24.80 -39.55
C LEU A 26 16.48 25.50 -38.32
N PRO A 27 15.74 26.61 -38.50
CA PRO A 27 15.08 27.29 -37.41
C PRO A 27 13.94 26.40 -36.91
N SER A 28 14.11 25.82 -35.72
CA SER A 28 13.02 25.15 -35.02
C SER A 28 11.98 26.20 -34.66
N SER A 29 10.87 26.18 -35.39
CA SER A 29 9.62 26.80 -35.00
C SER A 29 9.22 26.31 -33.62
N ALA A 30 8.95 27.24 -32.70
CA ALA A 30 8.37 26.97 -31.40
C ALA A 30 7.02 26.24 -31.58
N VAL A 31 7.04 24.92 -31.43
CA VAL A 31 5.86 24.14 -31.09
C VAL A 31 5.84 24.12 -29.57
N ALA A 32 5.00 24.95 -28.97
CA ALA A 32 4.61 24.79 -27.59
C ALA A 32 3.77 23.50 -27.51
N ASP A 33 4.44 22.36 -27.31
CA ASP A 33 3.78 21.11 -27.00
C ASP A 33 3.35 21.22 -25.52
N THR A 34 2.09 21.59 -25.28
CA THR A 34 1.54 21.58 -23.93
C THR A 34 1.64 20.16 -23.40
N ALA A 35 2.45 19.96 -22.36
CA ALA A 35 2.56 18.68 -21.67
C ALA A 35 1.15 18.21 -21.28
N GLN A 36 0.69 17.13 -21.90
CA GLN A 36 -0.65 16.59 -21.69
C GLN A 36 -0.73 16.07 -20.25
N GLU A 37 -1.55 16.70 -19.42
CA GLU A 37 -1.85 16.18 -18.08
C GLU A 37 -2.89 15.07 -18.16
N THR A 38 -2.93 14.25 -17.10
CA THR A 38 -3.99 13.26 -16.91
C THR A 38 -4.73 13.54 -15.63
N VAL A 39 -6.05 13.64 -15.72
CA VAL A 39 -6.92 13.88 -14.57
C VAL A 39 -7.50 12.55 -14.08
N VAL A 40 -7.19 12.19 -12.83
CA VAL A 40 -7.85 11.11 -12.11
C VAL A 40 -9.15 11.67 -11.54
N PRO A 41 -10.32 11.11 -11.92
CA PRO A 41 -11.61 11.63 -11.46
C PRO A 41 -11.75 11.46 -9.94
N ALA A 42 -12.51 12.38 -9.35
CA ALA A 42 -12.86 12.32 -7.94
C ALA A 42 -13.62 11.03 -7.61
N THR A 43 -13.39 10.51 -6.41
CA THR A 43 -14.17 9.37 -5.89
C THR A 43 -15.34 9.90 -5.08
N PHE A 44 -16.55 9.46 -5.39
CA PHE A 44 -17.76 9.89 -4.69
C PHE A 44 -18.07 9.03 -3.47
N ARG A 45 -18.68 9.65 -2.46
CA ARG A 45 -19.21 8.96 -1.28
C ARG A 45 -20.35 8.03 -1.65
N ASP A 46 -20.59 7.01 -0.84
CA ASP A 46 -21.80 6.19 -0.99
C ASP A 46 -23.06 6.92 -0.56
N ALA A 47 -22.93 7.83 0.41
CA ALA A 47 -23.99 8.71 0.89
C ALA A 47 -24.15 9.95 0.01
N TYR A 48 -25.41 10.36 -0.21
CA TYR A 48 -25.73 11.62 -0.87
C TYR A 48 -25.48 12.82 0.05
N THR A 49 -25.34 14.01 -0.54
CA THR A 49 -25.26 15.27 0.23
C THR A 49 -26.45 15.38 1.17
N VAL A 50 -26.16 15.60 2.46
CA VAL A 50 -27.21 15.76 3.47
C VAL A 50 -27.77 17.18 3.39
N ALA A 51 -29.10 17.28 3.39
CA ALA A 51 -29.81 18.52 3.64
C ALA A 51 -30.97 18.26 4.60
N THR A 52 -31.25 19.24 5.44
CA THR A 52 -32.32 19.20 6.43
C THR A 52 -33.15 20.46 6.27
N VAL A 53 -34.46 20.30 6.08
CA VAL A 53 -35.36 21.46 6.03
C VAL A 53 -35.28 22.17 7.39
N SER A 54 -35.33 23.50 7.38
CA SER A 54 -35.20 24.27 8.62
C SER A 54 -36.54 24.30 9.34
N TYR A 55 -36.50 24.12 10.66
CA TYR A 55 -37.65 24.32 11.53
C TYR A 55 -37.41 25.58 12.38
N ALA A 56 -38.47 26.35 12.64
CA ALA A 56 -38.38 27.40 13.64
C ALA A 56 -38.38 26.77 15.04
N GLU A 57 -37.47 27.19 15.92
CA GLU A 57 -37.43 26.78 17.33
C GLU A 57 -38.60 27.42 18.11
N THR A 58 -39.83 27.11 17.73
CA THR A 58 -40.98 27.38 18.58
C THR A 58 -41.23 26.18 19.48
N THR A 59 -41.83 26.40 20.65
CA THR A 59 -42.20 25.33 21.60
C THR A 59 -43.15 24.27 21.00
N TYR A 60 -43.63 24.47 19.76
CA TYR A 60 -44.57 23.62 19.04
C TYR A 60 -44.11 23.31 17.59
N GLY A 61 -42.80 23.47 17.28
CA GLY A 61 -42.13 23.29 15.97
C GLY A 61 -42.48 24.32 14.90
N GLY A 62 -41.94 24.22 13.68
CA GLY A 62 -42.15 25.25 12.64
C GLY A 62 -41.81 24.81 11.22
N GLU A 63 -42.50 25.37 10.23
CA GLU A 63 -42.37 25.01 8.81
C GLU A 63 -41.41 25.95 8.08
N GLY A 64 -40.32 25.39 7.54
CA GLY A 64 -39.36 26.12 6.72
C GLY A 64 -39.76 26.29 5.25
N ALA A 65 -40.89 25.75 4.81
CA ALA A 65 -41.37 25.90 3.44
C ALA A 65 -42.34 27.08 3.31
N GLY A 66 -41.99 28.04 2.45
CA GLY A 66 -42.89 29.07 1.95
C GLY A 66 -43.51 28.68 0.61
N SER A 67 -44.28 29.59 0.02
CA SER A 67 -44.96 29.42 -1.26
C SER A 67 -44.02 29.47 -2.46
N GLN A 68 -42.85 30.11 -2.32
CA GLN A 68 -41.90 30.32 -3.42
C GLN A 68 -40.60 29.53 -3.25
N GLY A 69 -40.28 29.11 -2.02
CA GLY A 69 -39.11 28.28 -1.74
C GLY A 69 -39.08 27.73 -0.32
N VAL A 70 -37.99 27.03 -0.01
CA VAL A 70 -37.79 26.33 1.25
C VAL A 70 -36.48 26.72 1.92
N PHE A 71 -36.53 27.00 3.21
CA PHE A 71 -35.37 27.17 4.07
C PHE A 71 -34.79 25.82 4.48
N HIS A 72 -33.50 25.62 4.33
CA HIS A 72 -32.82 24.38 4.71
C HIS A 72 -31.36 24.62 5.06
N ARG A 73 -30.77 23.68 5.78
CA ARG A 73 -29.33 23.57 5.99
C ARG A 73 -28.79 22.47 5.10
N MET A 74 -27.63 22.72 4.50
CA MET A 74 -26.97 21.77 3.62
C MET A 74 -25.56 21.48 4.11
N GLU A 75 -25.16 20.22 4.02
CA GLU A 75 -23.81 19.78 4.29
C GLU A 75 -22.77 20.64 3.56
N GLY A 76 -21.69 20.99 4.25
CA GLY A 76 -20.58 21.76 3.68
C GLY A 76 -20.88 23.25 3.47
N ARG A 77 -22.07 23.73 3.84
CA ARG A 77 -22.44 25.15 3.81
C ARG A 77 -22.71 25.63 5.23
N SER A 78 -22.09 26.75 5.61
CA SER A 78 -22.41 27.42 6.88
C SER A 78 -23.65 28.28 6.73
N GLY A 79 -24.50 28.29 7.77
CA GLY A 79 -25.70 29.09 7.81
C GLY A 79 -26.91 28.49 7.09
N LEU A 80 -27.97 29.27 7.02
CA LEU A 80 -29.25 28.87 6.44
C LEU A 80 -29.28 29.21 4.94
N LEU A 81 -29.86 28.32 4.14
CA LEU A 81 -30.09 28.53 2.71
C LEU A 81 -31.60 28.63 2.46
N TRP A 82 -31.99 29.40 1.46
CA TRP A 82 -33.35 29.36 0.89
C TRP A 82 -33.27 28.88 -0.55
N THR A 83 -34.10 27.90 -0.94
CA THR A 83 -34.12 27.34 -2.29
C THR A 83 -35.45 27.57 -2.96
N ARG A 84 -35.41 28.27 -4.09
CA ARG A 84 -36.59 28.62 -4.89
C ARG A 84 -37.13 27.40 -5.64
N TYR A 85 -38.44 27.23 -5.66
CA TYR A 85 -39.08 26.10 -6.36
C TYR A 85 -39.02 26.22 -7.88
N ALA A 86 -39.08 27.44 -8.43
CA ALA A 86 -39.18 27.66 -9.88
C ALA A 86 -37.94 27.20 -10.68
N ASP A 87 -36.75 27.27 -10.07
CA ASP A 87 -35.46 27.01 -10.75
C ASP A 87 -34.48 26.18 -9.90
N GLY A 88 -34.80 25.87 -8.64
CA GLY A 88 -33.91 25.13 -7.72
C GLY A 88 -32.68 25.94 -7.27
N ALA A 89 -32.63 27.24 -7.55
CA ALA A 89 -31.53 28.10 -7.15
C ALA A 89 -31.55 28.30 -5.63
N SER A 90 -30.37 28.21 -5.01
CA SER A 90 -30.20 28.40 -3.57
C SER A 90 -29.52 29.73 -3.29
N VAL A 91 -30.08 30.53 -2.39
CA VAL A 91 -29.52 31.80 -1.92
C VAL A 91 -29.12 31.64 -0.46
N ALA A 92 -27.96 32.19 -0.09
CA ALA A 92 -27.54 32.24 1.30
C ALA A 92 -28.41 33.25 2.05
N VAL A 93 -29.02 32.83 3.15
CA VAL A 93 -29.73 33.75 4.04
C VAL A 93 -28.68 34.57 4.79
N PRO A 94 -28.70 35.92 4.71
CA PRO A 94 -27.72 36.75 5.39
C PRO A 94 -27.71 36.43 6.89
N ALA A 95 -26.54 36.29 7.51
CA ALA A 95 -26.49 36.06 8.96
C ALA A 95 -27.13 37.24 9.70
N ALA A 96 -27.86 36.97 10.77
CA ALA A 96 -28.32 38.04 11.65
C ALA A 96 -27.09 38.76 12.26
N GLY A 97 -27.13 40.10 12.30
CA GLY A 97 -26.04 40.90 12.90
C GLY A 97 -25.80 40.54 14.37
N SER A 98 -24.62 40.88 14.91
CA SER A 98 -24.23 40.54 16.29
C SER A 98 -25.26 41.04 17.32
N GLY A 99 -26.02 40.11 17.88
CA GLY A 99 -27.15 40.31 18.79
C GLY A 99 -27.97 39.01 18.87
N LEU A 100 -28.77 38.83 19.93
CA LEU A 100 -29.62 37.64 20.13
C LEU A 100 -30.82 37.62 19.16
N ALA A 101 -30.55 37.56 17.86
CA ALA A 101 -31.57 37.37 16.83
C ALA A 101 -31.82 35.88 16.62
N ILE A 102 -33.09 35.49 16.75
CA ILE A 102 -33.57 34.14 16.41
C ILE A 102 -34.29 34.27 15.07
N ASP A 103 -33.87 33.51 14.05
CA ASP A 103 -34.53 33.42 12.74
C ASP A 103 -35.68 32.40 12.81
N ASN A 104 -36.92 32.86 12.82
CA ASN A 104 -38.09 31.97 12.87
C ASN A 104 -39.13 32.39 11.83
N GLY A 105 -39.56 31.45 10.98
CA GLY A 105 -40.70 31.58 10.08
C GLY A 105 -41.58 30.33 10.17
N THR A 106 -42.88 30.48 9.91
CA THR A 106 -43.81 29.34 9.83
C THR A 106 -44.62 29.45 8.54
N GLY A 107 -44.43 28.50 7.63
CA GLY A 107 -45.22 28.40 6.40
C GLY A 107 -45.08 29.65 5.52
N THR A 108 -43.88 30.22 5.42
CA THR A 108 -43.66 31.49 4.72
C THR A 108 -42.24 31.57 4.17
N ASP A 109 -42.05 32.40 3.14
CA ASP A 109 -40.75 32.75 2.56
C ASP A 109 -40.02 33.84 3.39
N VAL A 110 -40.58 34.21 4.54
CA VAL A 110 -40.13 35.31 5.42
C VAL A 110 -39.56 34.79 6.75
N LEU A 111 -38.42 35.32 7.17
CA LEU A 111 -37.86 35.08 8.50
C LEU A 111 -37.97 36.32 9.38
N ALA A 112 -38.42 36.16 10.62
CA ALA A 112 -38.35 37.21 11.62
C ALA A 112 -37.04 37.15 12.41
N ARG A 113 -36.37 38.30 12.59
CA ARG A 113 -35.18 38.51 13.43
C ARG A 113 -35.48 39.52 14.51
N ARG A 114 -35.20 39.15 15.75
CA ARG A 114 -35.56 39.97 16.92
C ARG A 114 -34.34 40.62 17.54
N TYR A 115 -34.52 41.86 17.97
CA TYR A 115 -33.49 42.64 18.64
C TYR A 115 -33.96 43.03 20.04
N GLN A 116 -32.99 43.25 20.94
CA GLN A 116 -33.27 43.61 22.34
C GLN A 116 -33.97 44.97 22.50
N ASP A 117 -33.86 45.83 21.50
CA ASP A 117 -34.52 47.15 21.43
C ASP A 117 -36.02 47.06 21.04
N GLY A 118 -36.58 45.84 20.93
CA GLY A 118 -37.97 45.61 20.55
C GLY A 118 -38.21 45.65 19.04
N ARG A 119 -37.17 45.82 18.23
CA ARG A 119 -37.27 45.78 16.77
C ARG A 119 -37.36 44.33 16.28
N VAL A 120 -38.21 44.09 15.28
CA VAL A 120 -38.27 42.82 14.56
C VAL A 120 -38.11 43.10 13.07
N GLU A 121 -37.03 42.60 12.48
CA GLU A 121 -36.82 42.60 11.04
C GLU A 121 -37.51 41.39 10.41
N LEU A 122 -38.19 41.58 9.30
CA LEU A 122 -38.81 40.55 8.49
C LEU A 122 -38.06 40.50 7.16
N PHE A 123 -37.23 39.47 6.98
CA PHE A 123 -36.46 39.25 5.77
C PHE A 123 -37.20 38.31 4.84
N ASP A 124 -37.56 38.77 3.65
CA ASP A 124 -38.17 37.98 2.59
C ASP A 124 -37.06 37.40 1.69
N ALA A 125 -36.95 36.07 1.67
CA ALA A 125 -35.91 35.41 0.89
C ALA A 125 -36.22 35.36 -0.61
N ALA A 126 -37.47 35.55 -1.03
CA ALA A 126 -37.87 35.44 -2.41
C ALA A 126 -37.41 36.63 -3.26
N ASP A 127 -37.46 37.84 -2.69
CA ASP A 127 -36.99 39.08 -3.33
C ASP A 127 -35.78 39.73 -2.63
N GLY A 128 -35.38 39.22 -1.46
CA GLY A 128 -34.23 39.70 -0.70
C GLY A 128 -34.48 41.00 0.07
N THR A 129 -35.75 41.43 0.20
CA THR A 129 -36.11 42.66 0.91
C THR A 129 -36.23 42.44 2.42
N THR A 130 -36.04 43.51 3.18
CA THR A 130 -36.27 43.51 4.63
C THR A 130 -37.26 44.60 4.99
N SER A 131 -38.33 44.23 5.70
CA SER A 131 -39.22 45.17 6.36
C SER A 131 -39.00 45.14 7.88
N THR A 132 -39.43 46.17 8.60
CA THR A 132 -39.23 46.25 10.05
C THR A 132 -40.55 46.56 10.75
N ILE A 133 -40.76 45.91 11.89
CA ILE A 133 -41.78 46.30 12.87
C ILE A 133 -41.10 46.67 14.18
N GLN A 134 -41.71 47.59 14.92
CA GLN A 134 -41.28 47.99 16.25
C GLN A 134 -42.35 47.52 17.24
N VAL A 135 -41.95 46.64 18.16
CA VAL A 135 -42.85 46.18 19.22
C VAL A 135 -43.13 47.37 20.16
N PRO A 136 -44.40 47.72 20.41
CA PRO A 136 -44.76 48.83 21.29
C PRO A 136 -44.17 48.72 22.70
N SER A 137 -43.71 49.86 23.25
CA SER A 137 -43.17 49.95 24.61
C SER A 137 -44.29 49.76 25.65
N GLY A 138 -44.46 48.53 26.12
CA GLY A 138 -45.56 48.14 27.02
C GLY A 138 -45.92 46.67 26.89
N TYR A 139 -45.55 46.03 25.78
CA TYR A 139 -45.79 44.61 25.59
C TYR A 139 -44.79 43.77 26.38
N ALA A 140 -45.32 42.72 27.00
CA ALA A 140 -44.56 41.81 27.86
C ALA A 140 -43.76 40.77 27.06
N GLY A 141 -44.00 40.65 25.74
CA GLY A 141 -43.15 39.86 24.86
C GLY A 141 -43.77 39.57 23.49
N VAL A 142 -43.04 38.75 22.72
CA VAL A 142 -43.42 38.33 21.37
C VAL A 142 -43.24 36.82 21.24
N TYR A 143 -44.16 36.11 20.58
CA TYR A 143 -44.07 34.67 20.32
C TYR A 143 -43.16 34.36 19.14
N GLY A 144 -42.23 33.41 19.28
CA GLY A 144 -41.01 33.20 18.50
C GLY A 144 -40.99 33.42 16.97
N GLY A 145 -42.08 33.19 16.22
CA GLY A 145 -42.07 33.19 14.75
C GLY A 145 -42.83 34.33 14.04
N VAL A 146 -42.81 34.28 12.70
CA VAL A 146 -43.65 35.08 11.79
C VAL A 146 -44.58 34.15 11.00
N TYR A 147 -45.84 34.57 10.87
CA TYR A 147 -46.92 33.87 10.18
C TYR A 147 -47.29 34.71 8.94
N GLY A 148 -46.83 34.30 7.77
CA GLY A 148 -46.79 35.19 6.59
C GLY A 148 -45.85 36.37 6.84
N SER A 149 -46.41 37.56 7.08
CA SER A 149 -45.69 38.79 7.46
C SER A 149 -46.12 39.34 8.83
N THR A 150 -46.84 38.54 9.62
CA THR A 150 -47.42 38.95 10.90
C THR A 150 -46.70 38.29 12.07
N VAL A 151 -46.38 39.09 13.07
CA VAL A 151 -45.73 38.69 14.32
C VAL A 151 -46.74 38.80 15.46
N VAL A 152 -46.81 37.78 16.31
CA VAL A 152 -47.76 37.78 17.44
C VAL A 152 -47.06 38.27 18.70
N ALA A 153 -47.50 39.40 19.24
CA ALA A 153 -47.07 39.93 20.52
C ALA A 153 -48.12 39.75 21.62
N TYR A 154 -47.74 39.96 22.87
CA TYR A 154 -48.68 39.96 23.99
C TYR A 154 -48.40 41.07 25.00
N GLU A 155 -49.49 41.58 25.55
CA GLU A 155 -49.52 42.51 26.67
C GLU A 155 -50.10 41.79 27.90
N ASP A 156 -49.51 42.02 29.07
CA ASP A 156 -50.04 41.51 30.34
C ASP A 156 -50.99 42.57 30.93
N VAL A 157 -52.29 42.32 30.87
CA VAL A 157 -53.35 43.23 31.37
C VAL A 157 -53.96 42.66 32.64
N THR A 158 -53.77 43.34 33.76
CA THR A 158 -54.36 42.97 35.05
C THR A 158 -55.70 43.67 35.24
N GLY A 159 -56.77 42.88 35.36
CA GLY A 159 -58.11 43.39 35.63
C GLY A 159 -58.28 43.93 37.05
N GLU A 160 -59.39 44.61 37.31
CA GLU A 160 -59.76 45.10 38.66
C GLU A 160 -59.92 43.97 39.70
N ASP A 161 -60.08 42.73 39.23
CA ASP A 161 -60.15 41.49 40.02
C ASP A 161 -58.77 40.93 40.42
N GLY A 162 -57.67 41.58 40.02
CA GLY A 162 -56.30 41.16 40.28
C GLY A 162 -55.81 40.03 39.39
N ILE A 163 -56.59 39.59 38.39
CA ILE A 163 -56.21 38.54 37.45
C ILE A 163 -55.47 39.15 36.27
N THR A 164 -54.22 38.75 36.06
CA THR A 164 -53.45 39.10 34.87
C THR A 164 -53.85 38.21 33.70
N THR A 165 -54.40 38.81 32.65
CA THR A 165 -54.71 38.15 31.38
C THR A 165 -53.73 38.61 30.31
N LYS A 166 -53.31 37.69 29.45
CA LYS A 166 -52.42 38.03 28.34
C LYS A 166 -53.27 38.40 27.11
N VAL A 167 -53.32 39.66 26.71
CA VAL A 167 -53.95 40.10 25.45
C VAL A 167 -53.01 39.81 24.28
N ARG A 168 -53.53 39.35 23.14
CA ARG A 168 -52.74 39.05 21.93
C ARG A 168 -52.87 40.17 20.91
N HIS A 169 -51.73 40.52 20.33
CA HIS A 169 -51.57 41.55 19.32
C HIS A 169 -50.95 40.97 18.06
N LEU A 170 -51.52 41.29 16.91
CA LEU A 170 -51.02 40.91 15.60
C LEU A 170 -50.31 42.12 14.99
N LEU A 171 -48.99 42.03 14.92
CA LEU A 171 -48.11 43.10 14.46
C LEU A 171 -47.66 42.82 13.03
N SER A 172 -47.83 43.79 12.13
CA SER A 172 -47.34 43.70 10.74
C SER A 172 -46.78 45.03 10.27
N PRO A 173 -45.95 45.07 9.21
CA PRO A 173 -45.51 46.33 8.61
C PRO A 173 -46.72 47.18 8.16
N GLY A 174 -46.69 48.46 8.53
CA GLY A 174 -47.67 49.46 8.08
C GLY A 174 -47.32 50.03 6.71
N PRO A 175 -48.29 50.56 5.96
CA PRO A 175 -48.07 51.14 4.63
C PRO A 175 -47.19 52.40 4.64
N ASP A 176 -46.99 53.02 5.80
CA ASP A 176 -46.15 54.20 6.05
C ASP A 176 -44.77 53.85 6.64
N GLY A 177 -44.44 52.56 6.76
CA GLY A 177 -43.24 52.09 7.44
C GLY A 177 -43.35 52.00 8.96
N GLY A 178 -44.54 52.30 9.53
CA GLY A 178 -44.85 52.07 10.94
C GLY A 178 -45.21 50.62 11.26
N THR A 179 -45.67 50.34 12.48
CA THR A 179 -46.20 49.02 12.88
C THR A 179 -47.72 49.08 12.94
N ARG A 180 -48.37 48.23 12.15
CA ARG A 180 -49.81 47.97 12.29
C ARG A 180 -50.01 47.01 13.46
N ASP A 181 -50.88 47.37 14.39
CA ASP A 181 -51.20 46.60 15.59
C ASP A 181 -52.70 46.32 15.65
N LEU A 182 -53.07 45.04 15.69
CA LEU A 182 -54.46 44.58 15.78
C LEU A 182 -54.65 43.68 16.99
N THR A 183 -55.69 43.94 17.77
CA THR A 183 -56.14 43.02 18.83
C THR A 183 -57.08 41.95 18.28
N ILE A 184 -57.05 40.77 18.90
CA ILE A 184 -57.95 39.67 18.50
C ILE A 184 -59.38 39.95 18.96
N THR A 185 -60.35 39.89 18.05
CA THR A 185 -61.77 40.17 18.29
C THR A 185 -62.69 39.07 17.76
N GLY A 186 -63.99 39.09 18.08
CA GLY A 186 -64.97 38.12 17.57
C GLY A 186 -65.00 36.77 18.29
N LEU A 187 -64.39 36.69 19.48
CA LEU A 187 -64.39 35.50 20.34
C LEU A 187 -65.67 35.44 21.20
N PRO A 188 -66.17 34.24 21.55
CA PRO A 188 -67.29 34.11 22.48
C PRO A 188 -66.87 34.51 23.90
N SER A 189 -67.84 34.95 24.71
CA SER A 189 -67.59 35.32 26.10
C SER A 189 -66.97 34.17 26.88
N GLY A 190 -65.94 34.44 27.68
CA GLY A 190 -65.23 33.44 28.48
C GLY A 190 -64.11 32.68 27.76
N MET A 191 -63.91 32.87 26.45
CA MET A 191 -62.81 32.23 25.73
C MET A 191 -61.47 32.94 25.99
N GLN A 192 -60.46 32.17 26.37
CA GLN A 192 -59.08 32.64 26.55
C GLN A 192 -58.19 32.19 25.40
N ILE A 193 -57.45 33.12 24.79
CA ILE A 193 -56.49 32.83 23.71
C ILE A 193 -55.08 32.64 24.28
N GLY A 194 -54.48 31.50 23.94
CA GLY A 194 -53.14 31.07 24.30
C GLY A 194 -52.08 31.46 23.26
N ALA A 195 -51.06 30.63 23.12
CA ALA A 195 -49.99 30.85 22.14
C ALA A 195 -50.48 30.56 20.70
N PRO A 196 -49.94 31.25 19.68
CA PRO A 196 -50.11 30.83 18.31
C PRO A 196 -49.44 29.45 18.10
N LEU A 197 -50.04 28.63 17.25
CA LEU A 197 -49.59 27.28 16.92
C LEU A 197 -48.97 27.24 15.51
N ARG A 198 -49.70 27.74 14.51
CA ARG A 198 -49.33 27.81 13.09
C ARG A 198 -50.11 28.93 12.41
N GLY A 199 -49.78 29.25 11.16
CA GLY A 199 -50.56 30.21 10.40
C GLY A 199 -50.00 30.44 9.00
N ASP A 200 -50.87 30.90 8.13
CA ASP A 200 -50.57 31.31 6.77
C ASP A 200 -51.11 32.74 6.52
N ALA A 201 -51.12 33.20 5.28
CA ALA A 201 -51.64 34.53 4.91
C ALA A 201 -53.14 34.72 5.19
N SER A 202 -53.90 33.63 5.33
CA SER A 202 -55.36 33.61 5.46
C SER A 202 -55.85 33.34 6.89
N GLY A 203 -55.00 32.84 7.78
CA GLY A 203 -55.35 32.60 9.17
C GLY A 203 -54.19 32.18 10.06
N ILE A 204 -54.15 32.69 11.30
CA ILE A 204 -53.27 32.23 12.36
C ILE A 204 -54.08 31.38 13.34
N VAL A 205 -53.62 30.15 13.56
CA VAL A 205 -54.20 29.19 14.51
C VAL A 205 -53.65 29.48 15.90
N PHE A 206 -54.54 29.69 16.86
CA PHE A 206 -54.22 29.84 18.27
C PHE A 206 -54.74 28.67 19.08
N ARG A 207 -53.97 28.25 20.08
CA ARG A 207 -54.51 27.45 21.18
C ARG A 207 -55.48 28.31 21.99
N ALA A 208 -56.65 27.79 22.32
CA ALA A 208 -57.65 28.49 23.11
C ALA A 208 -58.22 27.60 24.21
N SER A 209 -58.81 28.21 25.24
CA SER A 209 -59.55 27.53 26.30
C SER A 209 -60.93 28.16 26.45
N LEU A 210 -61.98 27.32 26.51
CA LEU A 210 -63.34 27.74 26.81
C LEU A 210 -63.98 26.65 27.69
N ASP A 211 -64.60 27.04 28.79
CA ASP A 211 -65.23 26.14 29.78
C ASP A 211 -64.29 25.05 30.32
N GLY A 212 -63.00 25.35 30.43
CA GLY A 212 -61.96 24.42 30.87
C GLY A 212 -61.49 23.41 29.81
N SER A 213 -62.05 23.44 28.59
CA SER A 213 -61.67 22.57 27.48
C SER A 213 -60.79 23.30 26.46
N ILE A 214 -59.76 22.61 25.94
CA ILE A 214 -58.85 23.15 24.93
C ILE A 214 -59.51 23.10 23.55
N ARG A 215 -59.31 24.17 22.75
CA ARG A 215 -59.80 24.31 21.38
C ARG A 215 -58.72 24.98 20.52
N SER A 216 -58.91 24.94 19.21
CA SER A 216 -58.14 25.78 18.28
C SER A 216 -59.03 26.84 17.67
N VAL A 217 -58.51 28.06 17.53
CA VAL A 217 -59.19 29.21 16.95
C VAL A 217 -58.36 29.70 15.77
N ILE A 218 -58.99 29.94 14.63
CA ILE A 218 -58.32 30.60 13.50
C ILE A 218 -58.68 32.08 13.53
N VAL A 219 -57.67 32.95 13.46
CA VAL A 219 -57.82 34.41 13.45
C VAL A 219 -57.26 34.95 12.15
N ASP A 220 -58.02 35.81 11.48
CA ASP A 220 -57.57 36.52 10.29
C ASP A 220 -56.44 37.51 10.64
N PRO A 221 -55.22 37.34 10.12
CA PRO A 221 -54.10 38.23 10.41
C PRO A 221 -54.29 39.65 9.88
N GLN A 222 -55.20 39.87 8.93
CA GLN A 222 -55.46 41.18 8.33
C GLN A 222 -56.48 42.01 9.09
N THR A 223 -57.42 41.36 9.78
CA THR A 223 -58.51 42.05 10.48
C THR A 223 -58.49 41.84 12.00
N GLY A 224 -57.72 40.87 12.49
CA GLY A 224 -57.72 40.47 13.90
C GLY A 224 -58.99 39.72 14.32
N ARG A 225 -59.91 39.44 13.40
CA ARG A 225 -61.19 38.79 13.72
C ARG A 225 -61.04 37.27 13.72
N ALA A 226 -61.57 36.62 14.75
CA ALA A 226 -61.72 35.16 14.78
C ALA A 226 -62.67 34.69 13.65
N GLN A 227 -62.19 33.76 12.83
CA GLN A 227 -62.92 33.16 11.72
C GLN A 227 -63.76 31.96 12.16
N GLY A 228 -63.31 31.23 13.19
CA GLY A 228 -64.02 30.08 13.76
C GLY A 228 -63.16 29.31 14.76
N TRP A 229 -63.73 28.29 15.40
CA TRP A 229 -63.04 27.46 16.38
C TRP A 229 -63.57 26.03 16.44
N THR A 230 -62.70 25.11 16.86
CA THR A 230 -63.01 23.68 16.93
C THR A 230 -63.95 23.33 18.10
N PRO A 231 -64.63 22.17 18.02
CA PRO A 231 -65.08 21.41 19.20
C PRO A 231 -63.97 21.23 20.25
N ALA A 232 -64.37 20.81 21.46
CA ALA A 232 -63.41 20.51 22.53
C ALA A 232 -62.47 19.40 22.07
N LEU A 233 -61.16 19.67 22.11
CA LEU A 233 -60.13 18.71 21.71
C LEU A 233 -59.94 17.67 22.81
N SER A 234 -59.92 16.39 22.43
CA SER A 234 -59.64 15.25 23.33
C SER A 234 -58.17 15.19 23.79
N GLY A 235 -57.30 15.92 23.09
CA GLY A 235 -55.86 16.10 23.32
C GLY A 235 -55.24 16.80 22.11
N GLY A 236 -54.11 17.51 22.27
CA GLY A 236 -53.46 18.20 21.15
C GLY A 236 -52.56 19.36 21.59
N ASN A 237 -51.30 19.35 21.12
CA ASN A 237 -50.34 20.44 21.30
C ASN A 237 -49.76 20.95 19.97
N SER A 238 -50.02 20.26 18.84
CA SER A 238 -49.47 20.61 17.52
C SER A 238 -50.59 20.72 16.49
N ALA A 239 -50.44 21.66 15.56
CA ALA A 239 -51.37 21.89 14.46
C ALA A 239 -50.59 21.89 13.14
N VAL A 240 -51.23 21.42 12.07
CA VAL A 240 -50.78 21.56 10.68
C VAL A 240 -51.88 22.28 9.92
N LEU A 241 -51.52 23.22 9.06
CA LEU A 241 -52.47 24.04 8.31
C LEU A 241 -52.24 23.88 6.80
N SER A 242 -53.34 23.82 6.05
CA SER A 242 -53.36 23.93 4.59
C SER A 242 -54.48 24.91 4.20
N PRO A 243 -54.61 25.30 2.91
CA PRO A 243 -55.69 26.17 2.48
C PRO A 243 -57.09 25.70 2.90
N ASP A 244 -57.32 24.38 2.92
CA ASP A 244 -58.65 23.79 3.17
C ASP A 244 -58.80 23.14 4.55
N TYR A 245 -57.71 22.71 5.18
CA TYR A 245 -57.75 21.89 6.40
C TYR A 245 -56.90 22.44 7.54
N LEU A 246 -57.43 22.27 8.76
CA LEU A 246 -56.69 22.34 10.01
C LEU A 246 -56.57 20.92 10.58
N VAL A 247 -55.35 20.43 10.77
CA VAL A 247 -55.10 19.10 11.33
C VAL A 247 -54.54 19.24 12.75
N GLN A 248 -55.14 18.51 13.69
CA GLN A 248 -54.72 18.44 15.09
C GLN A 248 -54.19 17.05 15.43
N TYR A 249 -53.13 17.00 16.23
CA TYR A 249 -52.53 15.74 16.66
C TYR A 249 -52.15 15.73 18.15
N ALA A 250 -52.45 14.61 18.82
CA ALA A 250 -52.34 14.44 20.26
C ALA A 250 -51.02 13.79 20.71
N GLY A 251 -49.89 14.40 20.37
CA GLY A 251 -48.55 14.04 20.87
C GLY A 251 -48.03 12.64 20.50
N ASN A 252 -46.82 12.34 20.97
CA ASN A 252 -45.90 11.29 20.51
C ASN A 252 -46.37 9.82 20.77
N ALA A 253 -47.64 9.59 21.08
CA ALA A 253 -48.21 8.26 21.30
C ALA A 253 -49.59 8.07 20.65
N ALA A 254 -50.11 9.09 19.96
CA ALA A 254 -51.34 8.98 19.19
C ALA A 254 -51.10 8.22 17.86
N THR A 255 -52.14 7.59 17.33
CA THR A 255 -52.14 6.90 16.02
C THR A 255 -53.11 7.55 15.04
N LYS A 256 -53.68 8.70 15.42
CA LYS A 256 -54.76 9.38 14.71
C LYS A 256 -54.49 10.88 14.61
N ALA A 257 -54.75 11.42 13.42
CA ALA A 257 -54.87 12.84 13.16
C ALA A 257 -56.35 13.25 13.06
N TYR A 258 -56.69 14.41 13.61
CA TYR A 258 -58.04 14.96 13.57
C TYR A 258 -58.07 16.10 12.55
N VAL A 259 -58.79 15.90 11.45
CA VAL A 259 -58.83 16.82 10.31
C VAL A 259 -60.12 17.62 10.33
N TYR A 260 -60.00 18.95 10.45
CA TYR A 260 -61.11 19.91 10.42
C TYR A 260 -61.10 20.67 9.10
N SER A 261 -62.27 20.85 8.48
CA SER A 261 -62.40 21.77 7.35
C SER A 261 -62.33 23.21 7.85
N ARG A 262 -61.55 24.05 7.17
CA ARG A 262 -61.47 25.49 7.47
C ARG A 262 -62.75 26.24 7.09
N ALA A 263 -63.55 25.69 6.17
CA ALA A 263 -64.84 26.26 5.79
C ALA A 263 -65.88 26.16 6.93
N ASP A 264 -65.78 25.14 7.78
CA ASP A 264 -66.60 24.99 8.98
C ASP A 264 -65.84 24.26 10.10
N LEU A 265 -65.13 25.04 10.92
CA LEU A 265 -64.38 24.52 12.06
C LEU A 265 -65.28 23.97 13.18
N SER A 266 -66.58 24.27 13.17
CA SER A 266 -67.50 23.82 14.22
C SER A 266 -67.97 22.37 14.04
N ALA A 267 -67.81 21.83 12.82
CA ALA A 267 -68.12 20.45 12.51
C ALA A 267 -67.20 19.45 13.25
N PRO A 268 -67.68 18.21 13.54
CA PRO A 268 -66.82 17.14 14.03
C PRO A 268 -65.66 16.84 13.06
N PRO A 269 -64.44 16.53 13.55
CA PRO A 269 -63.31 16.24 12.69
C PRO A 269 -63.46 14.88 12.00
N VAL A 270 -62.79 14.73 10.86
CA VAL A 270 -62.49 13.42 10.28
C VAL A 270 -61.29 12.83 11.02
N GLU A 271 -61.44 11.62 11.55
CA GLU A 271 -60.35 10.88 12.18
C GLU A 271 -59.61 10.04 11.13
N VAL A 272 -58.33 10.33 10.92
CA VAL A 272 -57.47 9.60 9.98
C VAL A 272 -56.40 8.84 10.76
N ALA A 273 -56.29 7.53 10.53
CA ALA A 273 -55.23 6.71 11.11
C ALA A 273 -53.95 6.84 10.27
N LEU A 274 -52.81 7.06 10.92
CA LEU A 274 -51.49 7.18 10.27
C LEU A 274 -50.70 5.86 10.41
N ASP A 275 -49.91 5.50 9.39
CA ASP A 275 -49.06 4.30 9.43
C ASP A 275 -47.76 4.52 10.24
N GLY A 276 -47.23 3.45 10.87
CA GLY A 276 -46.04 3.52 11.75
C GLY A 276 -46.38 3.88 13.20
N VAL A 277 -46.52 2.86 14.06
CA VAL A 277 -47.04 3.04 15.43
C VAL A 277 -45.93 3.53 16.39
N GLY A 278 -46.04 4.77 16.86
CA GLY A 278 -45.19 5.37 17.90
C GLY A 278 -44.68 6.76 17.51
N ALA A 279 -44.50 7.65 18.48
CA ALA A 279 -43.78 8.93 18.47
C ALA A 279 -43.45 9.63 17.13
N LEU A 280 -44.48 9.93 16.32
CA LEU A 280 -44.38 11.03 15.35
C LEU A 280 -44.18 12.35 16.10
N ASP A 281 -43.32 13.22 15.58
CA ASP A 281 -43.36 14.65 15.86
C ASP A 281 -44.14 15.35 14.73
N PRO A 282 -45.46 15.57 14.89
CA PRO A 282 -46.29 16.16 13.85
C PRO A 282 -45.91 17.59 13.54
N ALA A 283 -45.07 18.21 14.37
CA ALA A 283 -44.60 19.54 14.10
C ALA A 283 -43.64 19.58 12.90
N ASP A 284 -42.94 18.46 12.65
CA ASP A 284 -41.86 18.35 11.66
C ASP A 284 -42.08 17.21 10.64
N GLU A 285 -42.99 16.26 10.93
CA GLU A 285 -43.17 15.01 10.14
C GLU A 285 -44.56 14.87 9.48
N LEU A 286 -45.45 15.87 9.59
CA LEU A 286 -46.83 15.80 9.08
C LEU A 286 -47.21 17.06 8.29
N SER A 287 -47.83 16.87 7.13
CA SER A 287 -48.35 17.91 6.25
C SER A 287 -49.68 17.48 5.60
N VAL A 288 -50.30 18.37 4.84
CA VAL A 288 -51.53 18.12 4.08
C VAL A 288 -51.34 18.61 2.65
N VAL A 289 -51.63 17.75 1.68
CA VAL A 289 -51.54 18.06 0.25
C VAL A 289 -52.83 17.63 -0.43
N GLY A 290 -53.65 18.61 -0.82
CA GLY A 290 -55.03 18.38 -1.26
C GLY A 290 -55.83 17.63 -0.19
N ASP A 291 -56.52 16.56 -0.58
CA ASP A 291 -57.34 15.74 0.32
C ASP A 291 -56.56 14.60 1.01
N TRP A 292 -55.24 14.77 1.21
CA TRP A 292 -54.35 13.74 1.72
C TRP A 292 -53.47 14.25 2.87
N LEU A 293 -53.33 13.42 3.92
CA LEU A 293 -52.32 13.61 4.95
C LEU A 293 -51.00 13.03 4.46
N VAL A 294 -49.97 13.86 4.34
CA VAL A 294 -48.62 13.45 3.95
C VAL A 294 -47.76 13.40 5.20
N HIS A 295 -47.12 12.27 5.48
CA HIS A 295 -46.30 12.15 6.68
C HIS A 295 -45.11 11.22 6.51
N SER A 296 -44.14 11.37 7.40
CA SER A 296 -43.04 10.43 7.56
C SER A 296 -43.31 9.54 8.76
N PRO A 297 -43.45 8.22 8.62
CA PRO A 297 -43.71 7.32 9.75
C PRO A 297 -42.53 7.26 10.73
N ALA A 298 -42.80 7.21 12.03
CA ALA A 298 -41.75 7.19 13.05
C ALA A 298 -40.78 6.02 12.90
N GLY A 299 -39.49 6.32 12.92
CA GLY A 299 -38.41 5.35 12.66
C GLY A 299 -38.31 4.90 11.20
N GLY A 300 -39.10 5.49 10.31
CA GLY A 300 -39.13 5.20 8.88
C GLY A 300 -38.32 6.22 8.08
N ASN A 301 -37.49 5.73 7.16
CA ASN A 301 -36.85 6.56 6.15
C ASN A 301 -37.79 6.76 4.95
N LYS A 302 -39.10 6.95 5.08
CA LYS A 302 -40.03 7.03 3.93
C LYS A 302 -41.07 8.12 4.14
N VAL A 303 -41.65 8.64 3.06
CA VAL A 303 -42.80 9.55 3.12
C VAL A 303 -44.00 8.90 2.46
N THR A 304 -45.11 8.83 3.19
CA THR A 304 -46.38 8.24 2.79
C THR A 304 -47.49 9.29 2.73
N ALA A 305 -48.54 9.01 1.99
CA ALA A 305 -49.76 9.82 1.99
C ALA A 305 -51.00 8.96 2.20
N VAL A 306 -51.88 9.40 3.09
CA VAL A 306 -53.14 8.74 3.47
C VAL A 306 -54.32 9.62 3.05
N PRO A 307 -55.30 9.11 2.28
CA PRO A 307 -56.44 9.92 1.87
C PRO A 307 -57.36 10.21 3.05
N ILE A 308 -57.75 11.47 3.23
CA ILE A 308 -58.61 11.93 4.35
C ILE A 308 -59.98 11.24 4.30
N ALA A 309 -60.52 11.03 3.09
CA ALA A 309 -61.80 10.33 2.88
C ALA A 309 -61.75 8.81 3.16
N GLY A 310 -60.57 8.26 3.47
CA GLY A 310 -60.32 6.83 3.63
C GLY A 310 -59.92 6.15 2.32
N GLY A 311 -59.08 5.12 2.43
CA GLY A 311 -58.51 4.40 1.28
C GLY A 311 -57.10 3.87 1.61
N ASP A 312 -56.44 3.28 0.61
CA ASP A 312 -55.09 2.74 0.77
C ASP A 312 -54.03 3.86 0.74
N PRO A 313 -53.06 3.86 1.68
CA PRO A 313 -51.93 4.78 1.64
C PRO A 313 -51.05 4.58 0.40
N VAL A 314 -50.43 5.66 -0.07
CA VAL A 314 -49.41 5.62 -1.13
C VAL A 314 -48.03 5.99 -0.58
N THR A 315 -46.98 5.39 -1.12
CA THR A 315 -45.59 5.80 -0.83
C THR A 315 -45.17 6.86 -1.84
N LEU A 316 -44.80 8.04 -1.35
CA LEU A 316 -44.34 9.16 -2.17
C LEU A 316 -42.82 9.15 -2.29
N LEU A 317 -42.12 9.00 -1.16
CA LEU A 317 -40.66 8.85 -1.13
C LEU A 317 -40.30 7.50 -0.52
N ALA A 318 -39.52 6.71 -1.26
CA ALA A 318 -39.05 5.41 -0.80
C ALA A 318 -37.89 5.52 0.20
N SER A 319 -37.16 6.64 0.17
CA SER A 319 -36.15 7.01 1.16
C SER A 319 -36.23 8.52 1.47
N SER A 320 -36.20 8.95 2.73
CA SER A 320 -36.18 10.38 3.13
C SER A 320 -35.32 10.63 4.38
N GLN A 321 -35.05 11.90 4.69
CA GLN A 321 -34.40 12.38 5.93
C GLN A 321 -35.37 12.47 7.13
N GLY A 322 -36.59 11.94 7.01
CA GLY A 322 -37.58 11.91 8.08
C GLY A 322 -38.53 13.11 8.12
N ASP A 323 -38.11 14.29 7.68
CA ASP A 323 -38.94 15.49 7.84
C ASP A 323 -39.83 15.82 6.63
N VAL A 324 -41.01 16.42 6.90
CA VAL A 324 -41.98 16.92 5.91
C VAL A 324 -42.49 18.29 6.33
N SER A 325 -42.15 19.33 5.58
CA SER A 325 -42.56 20.71 5.87
C SER A 325 -43.74 21.14 4.99
N ALA A 326 -44.81 21.66 5.58
CA ALA A 326 -45.94 22.21 4.83
C ALA A 326 -45.61 23.60 4.26
N SER A 327 -46.16 23.89 3.09
CA SER A 327 -46.11 25.19 2.45
C SER A 327 -47.48 25.88 2.50
N ALA A 328 -47.47 27.22 2.52
CA ALA A 328 -48.67 28.06 2.53
C ALA A 328 -49.60 27.86 1.32
N ASP A 329 -49.07 27.34 0.21
CA ASP A 329 -49.84 27.11 -1.01
C ASP A 329 -50.59 25.75 -1.01
N GLY A 330 -50.42 24.94 0.05
CA GLY A 330 -51.03 23.62 0.17
C GLY A 330 -50.16 22.48 -0.35
N ASP A 331 -48.88 22.75 -0.65
CA ASP A 331 -47.89 21.74 -0.96
C ASP A 331 -47.06 21.35 0.27
N ALA A 332 -46.22 20.32 0.13
CA ALA A 332 -45.24 19.93 1.14
C ALA A 332 -43.85 19.77 0.53
N VAL A 333 -42.82 19.87 1.36
CA VAL A 333 -41.42 19.70 0.96
C VAL A 333 -40.73 18.71 1.88
N ALA A 334 -39.98 17.79 1.29
CA ALA A 334 -39.17 16.82 2.01
C ALA A 334 -37.83 16.58 1.31
N VAL A 335 -36.82 16.13 2.05
CA VAL A 335 -35.55 15.68 1.47
C VAL A 335 -35.57 14.16 1.34
N GLY A 336 -35.43 13.66 0.12
CA GLY A 336 -35.49 12.22 -0.14
C GLY A 336 -35.47 11.86 -1.63
N ARG A 337 -35.93 10.65 -1.94
CA ARG A 337 -35.93 10.08 -3.30
C ARG A 337 -37.14 9.20 -3.57
N THR A 338 -37.58 9.18 -4.82
CA THR A 338 -38.62 8.26 -5.32
C THR A 338 -38.00 6.97 -5.86
N GLY A 339 -36.77 7.02 -6.37
CA GLY A 339 -36.00 5.93 -6.96
C GLY A 339 -34.53 5.89 -6.48
N ALA A 340 -33.62 5.29 -7.25
CA ALA A 340 -32.24 5.07 -6.81
C ALA A 340 -31.35 6.34 -6.88
N ASP A 341 -31.58 7.18 -7.90
CA ASP A 341 -30.67 8.24 -8.35
C ASP A 341 -31.24 9.66 -8.24
N ASP A 342 -32.42 9.84 -7.64
CA ASP A 342 -33.14 11.12 -7.53
C ASP A 342 -33.19 11.61 -6.08
N TRP A 343 -32.08 11.51 -5.34
CA TRP A 343 -31.99 12.11 -4.01
C TRP A 343 -31.91 13.63 -4.11
N GLY A 344 -32.76 14.34 -3.37
CA GLY A 344 -32.80 15.78 -3.39
C GLY A 344 -33.86 16.42 -2.51
N ILE A 345 -33.99 17.74 -2.65
CA ILE A 345 -35.14 18.50 -2.14
C ILE A 345 -36.32 18.24 -3.10
N GLN A 346 -37.39 17.68 -2.57
CA GLN A 346 -38.55 17.21 -3.31
C GLN A 346 -39.79 18.00 -2.87
N ARG A 347 -40.60 18.47 -3.82
CA ARG A 347 -41.89 19.11 -3.56
C ARG A 347 -43.02 18.13 -3.86
N ILE A 348 -43.94 18.03 -2.92
CA ILE A 348 -45.10 17.16 -2.95
C ILE A 348 -46.31 18.06 -3.15
N HIS A 349 -47.03 17.86 -4.24
CA HIS A 349 -48.16 18.71 -4.65
C HIS A 349 -49.27 17.85 -5.24
N PRO A 350 -50.52 18.33 -5.32
CA PRO A 350 -51.58 17.57 -5.97
C PRO A 350 -51.34 17.50 -7.49
N ASP A 351 -51.72 16.38 -8.10
CA ASP A 351 -51.91 16.27 -9.55
C ASP A 351 -53.29 16.80 -9.97
N ALA A 352 -53.64 16.62 -11.25
CA ALA A 352 -54.92 17.08 -11.78
C ALA A 352 -56.15 16.43 -11.12
N ASP A 353 -55.99 15.26 -10.50
CA ASP A 353 -57.04 14.51 -9.81
C ASP A 353 -56.99 14.73 -8.28
N GLY A 354 -56.11 15.61 -7.79
CA GLY A 354 -55.94 15.90 -6.37
C GLY A 354 -55.10 14.86 -5.61
N LYS A 355 -54.44 13.94 -6.31
CA LYS A 355 -53.57 12.93 -5.70
C LYS A 355 -52.16 13.50 -5.52
N PRO A 356 -51.48 13.29 -4.38
CA PRO A 356 -50.12 13.77 -4.18
C PRO A 356 -49.14 13.11 -5.15
N VAL A 357 -48.36 13.96 -5.83
CA VAL A 357 -47.24 13.58 -6.70
C VAL A 357 -45.98 14.33 -6.27
N VAL A 358 -44.82 13.80 -6.65
CA VAL A 358 -43.51 14.33 -6.25
C VAL A 358 -42.81 14.94 -7.46
N SER A 359 -42.26 16.14 -7.28
CA SER A 359 -41.39 16.81 -8.25
C SER A 359 -40.06 17.22 -7.61
N MET A 360 -38.96 17.03 -8.36
CA MET A 360 -37.63 17.42 -7.92
C MET A 360 -37.46 18.94 -7.97
N VAL A 361 -37.16 19.56 -6.84
CA VAL A 361 -36.75 20.97 -6.76
C VAL A 361 -35.25 21.11 -6.96
N LYS A 362 -34.46 20.29 -6.25
CA LYS A 362 -33.01 20.35 -6.30
C LYS A 362 -32.37 18.99 -6.05
N ALA A 363 -31.70 18.45 -7.07
CA ALA A 363 -30.89 17.24 -6.91
C ALA A 363 -29.70 17.51 -5.98
N LEU A 364 -29.44 16.59 -5.06
CA LEU A 364 -28.35 16.66 -4.09
C LEU A 364 -27.40 15.49 -4.35
N PRO A 365 -26.35 15.65 -5.19
CA PRO A 365 -25.50 14.56 -5.62
C PRO A 365 -24.67 14.00 -4.45
N LYS A 366 -24.07 12.83 -4.67
CA LYS A 366 -23.01 12.33 -3.78
C LYS A 366 -21.81 13.29 -3.85
N PRO A 367 -21.34 13.84 -2.73
CA PRO A 367 -20.13 14.64 -2.74
C PRO A 367 -18.91 13.74 -2.97
N PRO A 368 -17.77 14.27 -3.45
CA PRO A 368 -16.53 13.52 -3.45
C PRO A 368 -16.02 13.28 -2.02
N TYR A 369 -15.24 12.21 -1.83
CA TYR A 369 -14.36 12.11 -0.67
C TYR A 369 -13.31 13.21 -0.75
N LYS A 370 -13.06 13.88 0.38
CA LYS A 370 -11.98 14.85 0.45
C LYS A 370 -10.66 14.12 0.54
N ILE A 371 -9.73 14.44 -0.35
CA ILE A 371 -8.36 13.93 -0.30
C ILE A 371 -7.60 14.76 0.74
N GLN A 372 -7.15 14.09 1.79
CA GLN A 372 -6.44 14.69 2.92
C GLN A 372 -4.99 14.23 3.01
N GLY A 373 -4.50 13.43 2.08
CA GLY A 373 -3.10 13.01 1.98
C GLY A 373 -2.79 12.59 0.54
N LEU A 374 -1.62 12.96 0.05
CA LEU A 374 -1.21 12.68 -1.33
C LEU A 374 0.28 12.34 -1.38
N ALA A 375 0.63 11.14 -1.86
CA ALA A 375 2.01 10.76 -2.15
C ALA A 375 2.12 10.21 -3.58
N LEU A 376 3.27 10.45 -4.21
CA LEU A 376 3.63 9.83 -5.46
C LEU A 376 5.09 9.39 -5.36
N GLU A 377 5.34 8.09 -5.43
CA GLU A 377 6.70 7.56 -5.34
C GLU A 377 6.80 6.26 -6.13
N GLN A 378 7.86 6.08 -6.91
CA GLN A 378 8.06 4.89 -7.77
C GLN A 378 6.89 4.67 -8.76
N GLY A 379 6.24 5.74 -9.21
CA GLY A 379 5.00 5.69 -9.99
C GLY A 379 3.85 4.99 -9.27
N ARG A 380 3.74 5.15 -7.95
CA ARG A 380 2.62 4.74 -7.12
C ARG A 380 1.93 5.99 -6.58
N LEU A 381 0.74 6.30 -7.09
CA LEU A 381 -0.09 7.38 -6.58
C LEU A 381 -0.89 6.87 -5.39
N LEU A 382 -0.72 7.52 -4.25
CA LEU A 382 -1.41 7.21 -3.02
C LEU A 382 -2.28 8.37 -2.58
N VAL A 383 -3.53 8.07 -2.24
CA VAL A 383 -4.50 9.05 -1.74
C VAL A 383 -5.06 8.59 -0.40
N ALA A 384 -5.14 9.50 0.56
CA ALA A 384 -5.80 9.28 1.84
C ALA A 384 -7.13 10.04 1.87
N ASP A 385 -8.24 9.30 1.81
CA ASP A 385 -9.59 9.84 1.68
C ASP A 385 -10.28 9.98 3.04
N ASP A 386 -10.98 11.08 3.28
CA ASP A 386 -11.82 11.27 4.47
C ASP A 386 -13.17 10.56 4.34
N SER A 387 -13.12 9.24 4.25
CA SER A 387 -14.29 8.38 4.03
C SER A 387 -15.07 8.06 5.30
N ARG A 388 -14.44 8.21 6.47
CA ARG A 388 -14.98 7.74 7.75
C ARG A 388 -14.74 8.76 8.85
N SER A 389 -15.29 9.98 8.76
CA SER A 389 -15.43 11.09 9.75
C SER A 389 -14.33 11.39 10.80
N SER A 390 -13.64 10.38 11.35
CA SER A 390 -12.48 10.41 12.25
C SER A 390 -11.26 9.62 11.73
N THR A 391 -11.36 8.90 10.61
CA THR A 391 -10.30 8.07 10.01
C THR A 391 -10.28 8.20 8.49
N ARG A 392 -9.11 7.94 7.89
CA ARG A 392 -8.93 8.02 6.43
C ARG A 392 -8.58 6.65 5.86
N ASP A 393 -9.21 6.29 4.75
CA ASP A 393 -8.88 5.09 3.98
C ASP A 393 -7.78 5.41 2.96
N VAL A 394 -6.80 4.51 2.82
CA VAL A 394 -5.66 4.70 1.91
C VAL A 394 -5.78 3.85 0.67
N TYR A 395 -5.74 4.51 -0.49
CA TYR A 395 -5.85 3.88 -1.79
C TYR A 395 -4.62 4.10 -2.64
N LEU A 396 -4.33 3.10 -3.46
CA LEU A 396 -3.19 3.07 -4.36
C LEU A 396 -3.67 3.01 -5.82
N ARG A 397 -2.92 3.68 -6.70
CA ARG A 397 -2.96 3.51 -8.15
C ARG A 397 -1.54 3.40 -8.69
N THR A 398 -1.32 2.51 -9.65
CA THR A 398 -0.08 2.50 -10.42
C THR A 398 -0.14 3.59 -11.49
N VAL A 399 0.92 4.39 -11.61
CA VAL A 399 1.11 5.42 -12.63
C VAL A 399 2.22 4.99 -13.59
N ALA A 400 2.05 5.29 -14.87
CA ALA A 400 3.06 5.02 -15.89
C ALA A 400 4.36 5.77 -15.57
N ALA A 401 5.50 5.09 -15.73
CA ALA A 401 6.81 5.68 -15.47
C ALA A 401 7.29 6.61 -16.61
N THR A 402 6.64 6.57 -17.78
CA THR A 402 7.01 7.36 -18.96
C THR A 402 5.80 7.88 -19.74
N GLY A 403 6.06 8.88 -20.59
CA GLY A 403 5.08 9.49 -21.48
C GLY A 403 4.03 10.30 -20.73
N THR A 404 2.89 10.53 -21.37
CA THR A 404 1.71 11.08 -20.71
C THR A 404 1.26 10.10 -19.60
N PRO A 405 1.20 10.52 -18.33
CA PRO A 405 0.95 9.61 -17.22
C PRO A 405 -0.40 8.90 -17.38
N THR A 406 -0.42 7.58 -17.56
CA THR A 406 -1.66 6.80 -17.42
C THR A 406 -1.76 6.24 -16.00
N TYR A 407 -2.97 6.10 -15.47
CA TYR A 407 -3.20 5.53 -14.14
C TYR A 407 -3.98 4.21 -14.21
N GLY A 408 -3.63 3.29 -13.31
CA GLY A 408 -4.29 2.00 -13.14
C GLY A 408 -5.58 2.08 -12.31
N ALA A 409 -6.17 0.91 -12.07
CA ALA A 409 -7.32 0.78 -11.17
C ALA A 409 -6.97 1.27 -9.75
N ARG A 410 -8.00 1.74 -9.03
CA ARG A 410 -7.91 2.06 -7.61
C ARG A 410 -7.99 0.75 -6.83
N SER A 411 -7.10 0.55 -5.88
CA SER A 411 -7.16 -0.56 -4.95
C SER A 411 -6.87 -0.07 -3.54
N ASP A 412 -7.33 -0.83 -2.54
CA ASP A 412 -6.81 -0.68 -1.18
C ASP A 412 -5.30 -0.90 -1.19
N TYR A 413 -4.60 -0.20 -0.30
CA TYR A 413 -3.14 -0.21 -0.29
C TYR A 413 -2.55 -1.58 0.08
N ASP A 414 -3.04 -2.24 1.13
CA ASP A 414 -2.56 -3.55 1.62
C ASP A 414 -3.58 -4.68 1.43
N GLY A 415 -4.62 -4.44 0.61
CA GLY A 415 -5.74 -5.36 0.42
C GLY A 415 -6.74 -5.39 1.58
N THR A 416 -6.59 -4.49 2.57
CA THR A 416 -7.53 -4.27 3.66
C THR A 416 -7.83 -2.79 3.85
N ASP A 417 -8.79 -2.48 4.73
CA ASP A 417 -9.07 -1.10 5.16
C ASP A 417 -7.88 -0.55 5.99
N SER A 418 -6.87 -0.04 5.29
CA SER A 418 -5.74 0.65 5.90
C SER A 418 -6.17 2.03 6.40
N LEU A 419 -6.33 2.16 7.72
CA LEU A 419 -6.87 3.35 8.38
C LEU A 419 -5.79 4.27 8.96
N LEU A 420 -5.84 5.54 8.57
CA LEU A 420 -5.02 6.62 9.13
C LEU A 420 -5.79 7.34 10.25
N TYR A 421 -5.32 7.14 11.48
CA TYR A 421 -5.84 7.76 12.69
C TYR A 421 -5.05 9.01 13.07
N SER A 422 -5.73 10.01 13.64
CA SER A 422 -5.11 11.07 14.46
C SER A 422 -3.91 11.80 13.83
N CYS A 423 -4.04 12.32 12.61
CA CYS A 423 -2.99 13.10 11.96
C CYS A 423 -2.80 14.49 12.62
N PRO A 424 -1.60 15.11 12.53
CA PRO A 424 -1.33 16.40 13.17
C PRO A 424 -2.18 17.52 12.56
N ALA A 425 -2.99 18.21 13.38
CA ALA A 425 -3.87 19.29 12.91
C ALA A 425 -3.12 20.45 12.20
N ALA A 426 -1.84 20.65 12.55
CA ALA A 426 -0.99 21.67 11.94
C ALA A 426 -0.64 21.40 10.46
N GLU A 427 -0.86 20.18 9.96
CA GLU A 427 -0.61 19.81 8.57
C GLU A 427 -1.80 20.12 7.64
N GLY A 428 -2.94 20.60 8.16
CA GLY A 428 -4.14 20.86 7.34
C GLY A 428 -4.76 19.60 6.70
N GLY A 429 -4.23 18.42 7.04
CA GLY A 429 -4.53 17.10 6.50
C GLY A 429 -3.64 16.04 7.16
N CYS A 430 -3.22 15.04 6.40
CA CYS A 430 -2.34 13.96 6.82
C CYS A 430 -1.21 13.82 5.80
N ALA A 431 -0.02 14.37 6.11
CA ALA A 431 1.12 14.19 5.22
C ALA A 431 1.51 12.71 5.20
N VAL A 432 1.47 12.12 3.99
CA VAL A 432 1.78 10.71 3.75
C VAL A 432 2.99 10.61 2.84
N PHE A 433 3.82 9.59 3.09
CA PHE A 433 5.06 9.38 2.36
C PHE A 433 5.11 7.94 1.86
N GLY A 434 5.30 7.77 0.56
CA GLY A 434 5.67 6.47 0.00
C GLY A 434 7.16 6.23 0.21
N THR A 435 7.56 4.97 0.37
CA THR A 435 8.96 4.57 0.40
C THR A 435 9.28 3.66 -0.78
N ALA A 436 10.56 3.61 -1.17
CA ALA A 436 10.99 2.75 -2.26
C ALA A 436 10.73 1.25 -1.95
N ASP A 437 10.74 0.85 -0.69
CA ASP A 437 10.38 -0.53 -0.31
C ASP A 437 8.88 -0.77 -0.14
N ASN A 438 8.07 0.03 -0.82
CA ASN A 438 6.62 -0.15 -0.92
C ASN A 438 5.93 -0.08 0.44
N ARG A 439 6.37 0.84 1.31
CA ARG A 439 5.68 1.21 2.55
C ARG A 439 5.05 2.59 2.44
N VAL A 440 4.08 2.83 3.31
CA VAL A 440 3.40 4.12 3.46
C VAL A 440 3.57 4.59 4.88
N VAL A 441 4.04 5.82 5.04
CA VAL A 441 4.47 6.37 6.31
C VAL A 441 3.73 7.65 6.60
N TRP A 442 3.30 7.82 7.86
CA TRP A 442 2.72 9.05 8.36
C TRP A 442 2.99 9.21 9.86
N LEU A 443 2.77 10.42 10.36
CA LEU A 443 2.86 10.75 11.77
C LEU A 443 1.46 10.63 12.41
N MET A 444 1.37 9.93 13.54
CA MET A 444 0.17 9.81 14.36
C MET A 444 0.38 10.51 15.70
N ARG A 445 -0.66 11.22 16.16
CA ARG A 445 -0.71 11.75 17.52
C ARG A 445 -1.04 10.62 18.50
N ASP A 446 -0.22 10.47 19.53
CA ASP A 446 -0.41 9.40 20.52
C ASP A 446 -0.80 9.93 21.90
N ASP A 447 0.14 10.51 22.65
CA ASP A 447 -0.13 11.16 23.93
C ASP A 447 0.45 12.57 23.98
N GLY A 448 0.30 13.28 25.10
CA GLY A 448 0.82 14.65 25.24
C GLY A 448 2.36 14.74 25.15
N THR A 449 3.07 13.62 25.23
CA THR A 449 4.54 13.53 25.36
C THR A 449 5.21 12.94 24.11
N ASN A 450 4.56 11.98 23.44
CA ASN A 450 5.08 11.30 22.26
C ASN A 450 4.07 11.29 21.11
N ASP A 451 4.60 11.35 19.90
CA ASP A 451 3.93 10.98 18.66
C ASP A 451 4.44 9.59 18.20
N ARG A 452 3.76 9.00 17.22
CA ARG A 452 4.17 7.72 16.61
C ARG A 452 4.32 7.88 15.11
N ILE A 453 5.47 7.48 14.57
CA ILE A 453 5.60 7.25 13.13
C ILE A 453 5.11 5.84 12.85
N ARG A 454 4.11 5.72 11.99
CA ARG A 454 3.60 4.44 11.52
C ARG A 454 4.01 4.21 10.08
N ALA A 455 4.50 3.02 9.79
CA ALA A 455 4.83 2.56 8.45
C ALA A 455 4.09 1.26 8.16
N ASN A 456 3.12 1.29 7.25
CA ASN A 456 2.41 0.10 6.79
C ASN A 456 3.10 -0.48 5.55
N GLY A 457 3.32 -1.79 5.53
CA GLY A 457 3.74 -2.56 4.37
C GLY A 457 2.59 -2.94 3.45
N PRO A 458 2.89 -3.58 2.32
CA PRO A 458 1.90 -3.90 1.30
C PRO A 458 1.08 -5.17 1.60
N GLU A 459 1.43 -5.91 2.64
CA GLU A 459 0.68 -7.06 3.12
C GLU A 459 -0.29 -6.65 4.23
N ALA A 460 -1.46 -7.28 4.26
CA ALA A 460 -2.46 -7.07 5.30
C ALA A 460 -1.86 -7.20 6.70
N TYR A 461 -2.05 -6.19 7.54
CA TYR A 461 -1.53 -6.13 8.92
C TYR A 461 0.00 -6.11 9.05
N ASP A 462 0.75 -5.94 7.96
CA ASP A 462 2.18 -5.66 8.01
C ASP A 462 2.40 -4.18 8.35
N PHE A 463 2.80 -3.88 9.59
CA PHE A 463 3.14 -2.52 9.97
C PHE A 463 4.20 -2.47 11.07
N SER A 464 4.89 -1.34 11.14
CA SER A 464 5.82 -0.99 12.21
C SER A 464 5.52 0.38 12.78
N GLU A 465 5.78 0.56 14.07
CA GLU A 465 5.58 1.84 14.77
C GLU A 465 6.85 2.24 15.51
N HIS A 466 7.17 3.54 15.46
CA HIS A 466 8.27 4.14 16.18
C HIS A 466 7.78 5.34 17.00
N TYR A 467 8.01 5.30 18.31
CA TYR A 467 7.75 6.43 19.19
C TYR A 467 8.76 7.55 18.96
N VAL A 468 8.26 8.78 18.83
CA VAL A 468 9.05 9.98 18.60
C VAL A 468 8.55 11.11 19.52
N PRO A 469 9.37 12.12 19.84
CA PRO A 469 8.92 13.22 20.70
C PRO A 469 7.74 13.97 20.10
N ALA A 470 6.76 14.34 20.93
CA ALA A 470 5.56 15.05 20.49
C ALA A 470 5.85 16.43 19.86
N GLY A 471 5.00 16.82 18.91
CA GLY A 471 4.97 18.19 18.35
C GLY A 471 5.99 18.42 17.24
N GLY A 472 6.40 17.35 16.56
CA GLY A 472 7.21 17.42 15.35
C GLY A 472 6.42 17.14 14.07
N ARG A 473 7.17 16.93 12.99
CA ARG A 473 6.66 16.47 11.69
C ARG A 473 7.70 15.57 11.02
N ILE A 474 7.24 14.75 10.08
CA ILE A 474 8.15 14.09 9.13
C ILE A 474 8.58 15.17 8.13
N THR A 475 9.88 15.43 8.05
CA THR A 475 10.43 16.45 7.14
C THR A 475 10.99 15.86 5.86
N ASP A 476 11.32 14.58 5.86
CA ASP A 476 11.79 13.87 4.67
C ASP A 476 11.67 12.35 4.83
N ALA A 477 11.50 11.62 3.73
CA ALA A 477 11.46 10.18 3.67
C ALA A 477 12.06 9.70 2.35
N SER A 478 13.08 8.83 2.39
CA SER A 478 13.70 8.28 1.19
C SER A 478 14.26 6.89 1.45
N GLY A 479 14.12 5.99 0.46
CA GLY A 479 14.54 4.60 0.57
C GLY A 479 13.79 3.87 1.69
N GLN A 480 14.46 3.64 2.83
CA GLN A 480 13.88 3.01 4.03
C GLN A 480 14.01 3.90 5.28
N TYR A 481 14.30 5.19 5.09
CA TYR A 481 14.62 6.12 6.16
C TYR A 481 13.64 7.28 6.22
N VAL A 482 13.43 7.80 7.42
CA VAL A 482 12.61 8.99 7.67
C VAL A 482 13.31 9.94 8.61
N ILE A 483 13.13 11.25 8.37
CA ILE A 483 13.55 12.31 9.27
C ILE A 483 12.32 12.84 9.99
N HIS A 484 12.35 12.79 11.33
CA HIS A 484 11.37 13.48 12.17
C HIS A 484 12.03 14.65 12.88
N THR A 485 11.40 15.82 12.77
CA THR A 485 11.95 17.09 13.27
C THR A 485 10.94 17.77 14.18
N THR A 486 11.36 18.10 15.40
CA THR A 486 10.66 19.00 16.34
C THR A 486 11.37 20.35 16.42
N ALA A 487 10.85 21.26 17.24
CA ALA A 487 11.50 22.54 17.51
C ALA A 487 12.88 22.41 18.20
N THR A 488 13.18 21.28 18.85
CA THR A 488 14.40 21.10 19.66
C THR A 488 15.24 19.90 19.25
N GLN A 489 14.72 18.99 18.43
CA GLN A 489 15.41 17.76 18.06
C GLN A 489 15.06 17.29 16.65
N GLN A 490 16.03 16.70 15.96
CA GLN A 490 15.85 15.98 14.71
C GLN A 490 16.39 14.56 14.86
N ILE A 491 15.60 13.57 14.46
CA ILE A 491 15.96 12.14 14.51
C ILE A 491 15.81 11.51 13.13
N VAL A 492 16.72 10.59 12.81
CA VAL A 492 16.66 9.79 11.59
C VAL A 492 16.44 8.34 11.97
N LEU A 493 15.36 7.76 11.46
CA LEU A 493 14.96 6.38 11.74
C LEU A 493 15.11 5.54 10.48
N LYS A 494 15.52 4.28 10.66
CA LYS A 494 15.36 3.25 9.63
C LYS A 494 14.06 2.52 9.95
N LEU A 495 13.10 2.55 9.03
CA LEU A 495 11.81 1.93 9.23
C LEU A 495 11.95 0.40 9.25
N GLY A 496 11.22 -0.28 10.13
CA GLY A 496 11.30 -1.74 10.32
C GLY A 496 12.51 -2.20 11.14
N ASP A 497 13.32 -1.28 11.65
CA ASP A 497 14.50 -1.57 12.47
C ASP A 497 14.26 -1.19 13.94
N SER A 498 14.25 -2.18 14.83
CA SER A 498 13.99 -1.96 16.26
C SER A 498 15.16 -1.36 17.05
N ALA A 499 16.33 -1.12 16.43
CA ALA A 499 17.55 -0.67 17.11
C ALA A 499 17.58 0.84 17.43
N GLY A 500 16.44 1.53 17.40
CA GLY A 500 16.31 2.96 17.70
C GLY A 500 16.85 3.91 16.61
N PRO A 501 16.91 5.22 16.89
CA PRO A 501 17.38 6.24 15.94
C PRO A 501 18.80 5.98 15.43
N LYS A 502 19.01 6.16 14.13
CA LYS A 502 20.34 6.08 13.50
C LYS A 502 21.16 7.33 13.75
N VAL A 503 20.49 8.48 13.80
CA VAL A 503 21.07 9.78 14.13
C VAL A 503 20.07 10.56 14.98
N THR A 504 20.58 11.27 15.99
CA THR A 504 19.84 12.26 16.78
C THR A 504 20.68 13.54 16.84
N ARG A 505 20.12 14.68 16.47
CA ARG A 505 20.83 15.97 16.37
C ARG A 505 19.92 17.16 16.70
N ALA A 506 20.51 18.35 16.81
CA ALA A 506 19.76 19.59 16.83
C ALA A 506 19.05 19.82 15.46
N PRO A 507 17.87 20.45 15.43
CA PRO A 507 17.15 20.74 14.20
C PRO A 507 17.98 21.60 13.25
N GLY A 508 17.89 21.28 11.96
CA GLY A 508 18.53 22.02 10.89
C GLY A 508 18.18 21.42 9.54
N ALA A 509 18.56 22.11 8.46
CA ALA A 509 18.32 21.63 7.10
C ALA A 509 18.96 20.25 6.91
N ALA A 510 18.14 19.30 6.45
CA ALA A 510 18.53 17.92 6.23
C ALA A 510 17.66 17.28 5.16
N ALA A 511 18.24 16.33 4.42
CA ALA A 511 17.54 15.55 3.41
C ALA A 511 18.10 14.12 3.35
N LEU A 512 17.32 13.18 2.83
CA LEU A 512 17.68 11.80 2.58
C LEU A 512 17.78 11.54 1.07
N ASP A 513 18.78 10.76 0.67
CA ASP A 513 18.84 10.08 -0.62
C ASP A 513 19.24 8.63 -0.36
N GLY A 514 18.23 7.78 -0.15
CA GLY A 514 18.43 6.43 0.37
C GLY A 514 19.10 6.41 1.75
N GLU A 515 20.27 5.77 1.86
CA GLU A 515 21.03 5.69 3.13
C GLU A 515 21.94 6.90 3.44
N ILE A 516 21.93 7.92 2.57
CA ILE A 516 22.74 9.12 2.75
C ILE A 516 21.90 10.24 3.37
N LEU A 517 22.32 10.69 4.55
CA LEU A 517 21.81 11.89 5.20
C LEU A 517 22.63 13.10 4.76
N TRP A 518 22.01 14.01 4.01
CA TRP A 518 22.58 15.31 3.65
C TRP A 518 22.23 16.34 4.72
N THR A 519 23.19 17.14 5.17
CA THR A 519 22.96 18.19 6.18
C THR A 519 23.72 19.46 5.84
N ALA A 520 23.14 20.63 6.15
CA ALA A 520 23.87 21.89 6.06
C ALA A 520 25.08 21.90 7.02
N GLY A 521 26.22 22.38 6.54
CA GLY A 521 27.41 22.65 7.32
C GLY A 521 27.33 23.98 8.07
N ALA A 522 28.42 24.33 8.77
CA ALA A 522 28.48 25.57 9.54
C ALA A 522 28.76 26.81 8.68
N ASN A 523 29.32 26.63 7.48
CA ASN A 523 29.72 27.71 6.59
C ASN A 523 28.75 27.88 5.43
N ALA A 524 28.72 29.08 4.85
CA ALA A 524 27.93 29.38 3.66
C ALA A 524 28.21 28.37 2.53
N GLY A 525 27.12 27.79 2.01
CA GLY A 525 27.10 26.83 0.92
C GLY A 525 27.56 25.41 1.27
N GLU A 526 28.05 25.17 2.48
CA GLU A 526 28.55 23.85 2.87
C GLU A 526 27.42 22.85 3.11
N VAL A 527 27.50 21.66 2.51
CA VAL A 527 26.56 20.55 2.68
C VAL A 527 27.35 19.26 2.83
N MET A 528 27.03 18.45 3.83
CA MET A 528 27.73 17.20 4.17
C MET A 528 26.85 15.98 3.88
N ALA A 529 27.43 14.94 3.29
CA ALA A 529 26.80 13.64 3.09
C ALA A 529 27.30 12.62 4.12
N TYR A 530 26.40 12.14 4.98
CA TYR A 530 26.69 11.14 6.00
C TYR A 530 26.01 9.82 5.67
N ASN A 531 26.79 8.75 5.49
CA ASN A 531 26.24 7.42 5.24
C ASN A 531 25.80 6.76 6.55
N LEU A 532 24.50 6.54 6.69
CA LEU A 532 23.85 6.05 7.90
C LEU A 532 24.23 4.60 8.26
N THR A 533 24.61 3.80 7.27
CA THR A 533 24.99 2.39 7.43
C THR A 533 26.44 2.25 7.90
N THR A 534 27.37 2.90 7.21
CA THR A 534 28.81 2.86 7.53
C THR A 534 29.21 3.82 8.64
N LYS A 535 28.30 4.73 9.02
CA LYS A 535 28.48 5.76 10.05
C LYS A 535 29.63 6.72 9.76
N LYS A 536 29.80 7.11 8.50
CA LYS A 536 30.88 7.98 8.04
C LYS A 536 30.37 9.09 7.13
N THR A 537 30.98 10.27 7.26
CA THR A 537 30.88 11.30 6.22
C THR A 537 31.60 10.79 4.98
N VAL A 538 30.89 10.72 3.87
CA VAL A 538 31.41 10.22 2.59
C VAL A 538 31.75 11.34 1.62
N GLU A 539 31.17 12.53 1.81
CA GLU A 539 31.37 13.70 0.95
C GLU A 539 31.06 14.99 1.71
N THR A 540 31.77 16.07 1.37
CA THR A 540 31.40 17.44 1.72
C THR A 540 31.42 18.27 0.44
N VAL A 541 30.28 18.89 0.12
CA VAL A 541 30.07 19.72 -1.06
C VAL A 541 29.99 21.18 -0.64
N ARG A 542 30.56 22.07 -1.44
CA ARG A 542 30.34 23.52 -1.31
C ARG A 542 29.52 24.01 -2.49
N THR A 543 28.24 24.23 -2.23
CA THR A 543 27.34 24.90 -3.17
C THR A 543 27.73 26.36 -3.35
N ASP A 544 27.19 26.99 -4.38
CA ASP A 544 27.26 28.44 -4.63
C ASP A 544 26.24 29.24 -3.79
N ALA A 545 25.56 28.60 -2.84
CA ALA A 545 24.69 29.29 -1.89
C ALA A 545 25.54 30.23 -1.02
N GLY A 546 25.27 31.53 -1.10
CA GLY A 546 25.99 32.57 -0.33
C GLY A 546 25.59 32.64 1.15
N CYS A 547 25.11 31.54 1.73
CA CYS A 547 24.39 31.46 3.00
C CYS A 547 24.43 30.00 3.53
N VAL A 548 24.08 29.79 4.79
CA VAL A 548 23.85 28.43 5.31
C VAL A 548 22.42 28.01 4.92
N PRO A 549 22.20 26.86 4.26
CA PRO A 549 20.86 26.41 3.89
C PRO A 549 19.92 26.25 5.09
N THR A 550 18.70 26.75 4.96
CA THR A 550 17.60 26.61 5.94
C THR A 550 16.63 25.48 5.59
N GLU A 551 16.56 25.08 4.32
CA GLU A 551 15.91 23.86 3.83
C GLU A 551 16.88 23.16 2.87
N LEU A 552 16.84 21.83 2.88
CA LEU A 552 17.58 20.98 1.94
C LEU A 552 16.65 19.87 1.44
N GLN A 553 16.79 19.50 0.18
CA GLN A 553 16.26 18.26 -0.39
C GLN A 553 17.33 17.65 -1.29
N ALA A 554 17.40 16.32 -1.37
CA ALA A 554 18.47 15.63 -2.06
C ALA A 554 17.92 14.51 -2.95
N LEU A 555 18.40 14.45 -4.19
CA LEU A 555 17.99 13.42 -5.14
C LEU A 555 19.13 13.11 -6.11
N GLY A 556 19.93 12.09 -5.77
CA GLY A 556 21.06 11.66 -6.60
C GLY A 556 22.03 12.82 -6.86
N ARG A 557 22.11 13.29 -8.10
CA ARG A 557 22.99 14.41 -8.50
C ARG A 557 22.52 15.78 -8.01
N TYR A 558 21.28 15.95 -7.59
CA TYR A 558 20.70 17.26 -7.29
C TYR A 558 20.58 17.51 -5.79
N LEU A 559 20.96 18.72 -5.37
CA LEU A 559 20.75 19.22 -4.01
C LEU A 559 19.97 20.54 -4.09
N TYR A 560 18.71 20.53 -3.67
CA TYR A 560 17.92 21.75 -3.51
C TYR A 560 18.28 22.42 -2.18
N TRP A 561 18.36 23.74 -2.18
CA TRP A 561 18.58 24.55 -0.99
C TRP A 561 17.74 25.82 -1.01
N THR A 562 17.32 26.27 0.18
CA THR A 562 16.80 27.62 0.41
C THR A 562 17.58 28.33 1.51
N CYS A 563 17.63 29.65 1.44
CA CYS A 563 18.12 30.53 2.50
C CYS A 563 17.80 31.98 2.16
N ASP A 564 17.61 32.86 3.15
CA ASP A 564 17.49 34.32 2.93
C ASP A 564 16.52 34.72 1.80
N GLY A 565 15.40 34.00 1.62
CA GLY A 565 14.44 34.24 0.53
C GLY A 565 14.94 33.90 -0.89
N ARG A 566 16.02 33.13 -1.01
CA ARG A 566 16.60 32.60 -2.25
C ARG A 566 16.54 31.08 -2.25
N ALA A 567 16.43 30.51 -3.45
CA ALA A 567 16.52 29.07 -3.63
C ALA A 567 17.34 28.70 -4.88
N GLY A 568 17.92 27.51 -4.85
CA GLY A 568 18.68 26.96 -5.96
C GLY A 568 18.73 25.45 -5.92
N VAL A 569 18.97 24.85 -7.07
CA VAL A 569 19.30 23.42 -7.18
C VAL A 569 20.74 23.29 -7.64
N TYR A 570 21.60 22.82 -6.74
CA TYR A 570 22.99 22.51 -7.04
C TYR A 570 23.10 21.18 -7.78
N ASP A 571 23.62 21.24 -9.00
CA ASP A 571 23.93 20.06 -9.80
C ASP A 571 25.36 19.61 -9.49
N ARG A 572 25.49 18.49 -8.77
CA ARG A 572 26.77 17.93 -8.32
C ARG A 572 27.68 17.52 -9.48
N THR A 573 27.11 17.23 -10.65
CA THR A 573 27.90 16.88 -11.85
C THR A 573 28.41 18.15 -12.55
N ALA A 574 27.59 19.19 -12.64
CA ALA A 574 27.98 20.46 -13.27
C ALA A 574 28.78 21.37 -12.34
N GLY A 575 28.69 21.17 -11.02
CA GLY A 575 29.40 21.95 -10.00
C GLY A 575 28.84 23.35 -9.77
N ARG A 576 27.57 23.61 -10.11
CA ARG A 576 26.90 24.92 -9.99
C ARG A 576 25.41 24.78 -9.67
N SER A 577 24.80 25.80 -9.08
CA SER A 577 23.34 25.85 -8.96
C SER A 577 22.65 26.48 -10.15
N VAL A 578 21.39 26.08 -10.31
CA VAL A 578 20.38 26.77 -11.10
C VAL A 578 19.40 27.43 -10.13
N ALA A 579 19.18 28.74 -10.28
CA ALA A 579 18.22 29.46 -9.45
C ALA A 579 16.78 29.00 -9.75
N VAL A 580 15.97 28.85 -8.71
CA VAL A 580 14.56 28.45 -8.80
C VAL A 580 13.71 29.31 -7.85
N PRO A 581 12.37 29.34 -7.99
CA PRO A 581 11.51 30.05 -7.04
C PRO A 581 11.75 29.62 -5.59
N ALA A 582 11.70 30.58 -4.65
CA ALA A 582 12.07 30.37 -3.25
C ALA A 582 10.87 30.10 -2.32
N ASP A 583 9.79 29.57 -2.88
CA ASP A 583 8.56 29.25 -2.17
C ASP A 583 8.56 27.82 -1.58
N GLU A 584 7.43 27.39 -0.99
CA GLU A 584 7.27 26.01 -0.54
C GLU A 584 7.41 25.05 -1.73
N ALA A 585 8.47 24.25 -1.74
CA ALA A 585 8.87 23.50 -2.93
C ALA A 585 9.16 22.01 -2.68
N LYS A 586 9.04 21.17 -3.71
CA LYS A 586 9.54 19.79 -3.72
C LYS A 586 10.42 19.54 -4.95
N LEU A 587 11.55 18.86 -4.71
CA LEU A 587 12.52 18.45 -5.71
C LEU A 587 12.11 17.11 -6.33
N GLY A 588 11.93 17.10 -7.64
CA GLY A 588 11.89 15.88 -8.44
C GLY A 588 13.16 15.77 -9.29
N ASP A 589 13.27 14.69 -10.07
CA ASP A 589 14.48 14.48 -10.87
C ASP A 589 14.54 15.42 -12.09
N GLY A 590 15.35 16.47 -11.96
CA GLY A 590 15.54 17.49 -13.01
C GLY A 590 14.51 18.62 -13.00
N PHE A 591 13.59 18.65 -12.03
CA PHE A 591 12.58 19.69 -11.86
C PHE A 591 12.24 19.96 -10.39
N VAL A 592 11.65 21.12 -10.10
CA VAL A 592 11.11 21.50 -8.79
C VAL A 592 9.69 21.99 -9.00
N VAL A 593 8.77 21.58 -8.13
CA VAL A 593 7.43 22.18 -8.04
C VAL A 593 7.39 23.10 -6.83
N SER A 594 6.91 24.33 -7.02
CA SER A 594 6.79 25.35 -5.98
C SER A 594 5.37 25.90 -5.89
N HIS A 595 4.90 26.13 -4.67
CA HIS A 595 3.59 26.75 -4.39
C HIS A 595 3.73 28.26 -4.17
N ASP A 596 3.35 29.03 -5.18
CA ASP A 596 3.20 30.49 -5.02
C ASP A 596 1.92 30.77 -4.23
N LYS A 597 2.07 30.90 -2.91
CA LYS A 597 0.97 31.15 -1.98
C LYS A 597 0.26 32.48 -2.23
N ARG A 598 0.97 33.48 -2.76
CA ARG A 598 0.38 34.80 -3.03
C ARG A 598 -0.51 34.77 -4.26
N ALA A 599 -0.09 34.05 -5.30
CA ALA A 599 -0.87 33.88 -6.51
C ALA A 599 -1.91 32.75 -6.40
N GLY A 600 -1.76 31.85 -5.42
CA GLY A 600 -2.57 30.65 -5.30
C GLY A 600 -2.32 29.67 -6.44
N LYS A 601 -1.05 29.50 -6.86
CA LYS A 601 -0.67 28.70 -8.04
C LYS A 601 0.45 27.70 -7.72
N LEU A 602 0.40 26.53 -8.35
CA LEU A 602 1.53 25.60 -8.43
C LEU A 602 2.33 25.87 -9.70
N THR A 603 3.66 25.93 -9.56
CA THR A 603 4.60 26.18 -10.66
C THR A 603 5.61 25.05 -10.74
N LEU A 604 5.77 24.46 -11.93
CA LEU A 604 6.83 23.48 -12.22
C LEU A 604 7.99 24.20 -12.90
N THR A 605 9.19 24.04 -12.37
CA THR A 605 10.44 24.61 -12.91
C THR A 605 11.43 23.49 -13.25
N THR A 606 11.72 23.30 -14.53
CA THR A 606 12.74 22.35 -15.00
C THR A 606 14.13 22.99 -15.00
N PHE A 607 15.18 22.22 -14.69
CA PHE A 607 16.57 22.71 -14.66
C PHE A 607 17.60 21.69 -15.16
N ALA A 608 17.17 20.51 -15.64
CA ALA A 608 18.07 19.43 -16.07
C ALA A 608 19.07 19.85 -17.18
N GLU A 609 18.73 20.85 -17.99
CA GLU A 609 19.57 21.42 -19.05
C GLU A 609 20.50 22.55 -18.57
N GLY A 610 20.52 22.83 -17.26
CA GLY A 610 21.36 23.86 -16.65
C GLY A 610 20.81 25.29 -16.74
N THR A 611 19.59 25.45 -17.26
CA THR A 611 18.79 26.69 -17.27
C THR A 611 17.39 26.40 -16.73
N ALA A 612 16.85 27.31 -15.90
CA ALA A 612 15.51 27.19 -15.36
C ALA A 612 14.44 27.58 -16.39
N ALA A 613 13.40 26.77 -16.52
CA ALA A 613 12.19 27.10 -17.27
C ALA A 613 10.95 26.77 -16.44
N SER A 614 10.08 27.76 -16.20
CA SER A 614 8.93 27.64 -15.31
C SER A 614 7.61 27.69 -16.08
N ARG A 615 6.62 26.91 -15.62
CA ARG A 615 5.23 26.97 -16.08
C ARG A 615 4.25 26.72 -14.93
N VAL A 616 3.11 27.41 -14.94
CA VAL A 616 2.01 27.14 -14.01
C VAL A 616 1.39 25.79 -14.38
N ILE A 617 1.11 24.96 -13.37
CA ILE A 617 0.55 23.62 -13.56
C ILE A 617 -0.83 23.45 -12.94
N GLY A 618 -1.26 24.33 -12.04
CA GLY A 618 -2.54 24.21 -11.38
C GLY A 618 -2.81 25.33 -10.38
N ASP A 619 -4.07 25.41 -9.97
CA ASP A 619 -4.54 26.35 -8.96
C ASP A 619 -4.49 25.68 -7.59
N LEU A 620 -3.93 26.38 -6.61
CA LEU A 620 -3.83 25.92 -5.24
C LEU A 620 -3.90 27.13 -4.28
N PRO A 621 -5.08 27.49 -3.77
CA PRO A 621 -5.23 28.57 -2.80
C PRO A 621 -4.45 28.29 -1.50
N ASP A 622 -3.86 29.33 -0.91
CA ASP A 622 -3.16 29.23 0.37
C ASP A 622 -4.14 29.03 1.53
N THR A 623 -3.91 27.99 2.34
CA THR A 623 -4.69 27.68 3.54
C THR A 623 -4.05 28.20 4.83
N GLY A 624 -2.89 28.88 4.74
CA GLY A 624 -2.11 29.33 5.90
C GLY A 624 -1.23 28.24 6.54
N THR A 625 -1.31 27.01 6.05
CA THR A 625 -0.47 25.87 6.44
C THR A 625 0.28 25.31 5.22
N SER A 626 1.22 24.38 5.43
CA SER A 626 1.84 23.64 4.33
C SER A 626 0.79 22.70 3.72
N GLN A 627 0.81 22.56 2.40
CA GLN A 627 -0.07 21.64 1.65
C GLN A 627 0.73 20.55 0.91
N ARG A 628 2.06 20.54 1.09
CA ARG A 628 2.98 19.50 0.60
C ARG A 628 2.60 18.15 1.18
N ASP A 629 2.55 17.13 0.32
CA ASP A 629 2.18 15.73 0.64
C ASP A 629 0.75 15.56 1.19
N VAL A 630 -0.06 16.62 1.07
CA VAL A 630 -1.47 16.66 1.46
C VAL A 630 -2.34 16.94 0.25
N ARG A 631 -2.05 18.02 -0.48
CA ARG A 631 -2.77 18.42 -1.71
C ARG A 631 -1.89 18.42 -2.95
N TRP A 632 -0.57 18.35 -2.80
CA TRP A 632 0.35 18.24 -3.93
C TRP A 632 1.66 17.57 -3.54
N THR A 633 2.31 16.92 -4.50
CA THR A 633 3.56 16.18 -4.29
C THR A 633 4.28 15.98 -5.63
N VAL A 634 5.47 15.38 -5.60
CA VAL A 634 6.25 14.98 -6.78
C VAL A 634 6.70 13.53 -6.63
N ASP A 635 6.80 12.81 -7.75
CA ASP A 635 7.51 11.53 -7.81
C ASP A 635 9.01 11.82 -7.77
N GLU A 636 9.69 11.45 -6.69
CA GLU A 636 11.15 11.56 -6.61
C GLU A 636 11.83 10.55 -7.53
N SER A 637 11.17 9.42 -7.74
CA SER A 637 11.64 8.29 -8.53
C SER A 637 11.10 8.30 -9.97
N GLY A 638 10.32 9.31 -10.34
CA GLY A 638 9.61 9.40 -11.61
C GLY A 638 9.48 10.85 -12.11
N ALA A 639 9.06 11.01 -13.37
CA ALA A 639 9.06 12.31 -14.01
C ALA A 639 7.77 13.12 -13.77
N ASN A 640 7.04 12.91 -12.68
CA ASN A 640 5.65 13.40 -12.55
C ASN A 640 5.44 14.22 -11.28
N ALA A 641 4.61 15.26 -11.37
CA ALA A 641 3.99 15.93 -10.24
C ALA A 641 2.53 15.51 -10.10
N ALA A 642 1.99 15.60 -8.89
CA ALA A 642 0.57 15.38 -8.63
C ALA A 642 -0.01 16.49 -7.77
N TYR A 643 -1.23 16.94 -8.07
CA TYR A 643 -1.97 17.85 -7.20
C TYR A 643 -3.48 17.57 -7.21
N VAL A 644 -4.17 18.01 -6.16
CA VAL A 644 -5.62 17.88 -6.00
C VAL A 644 -6.30 19.23 -6.23
N ASP A 645 -7.27 19.28 -7.13
CA ASP A 645 -8.06 20.49 -7.40
C ASP A 645 -9.20 20.71 -6.37
N GLU A 646 -10.04 21.72 -6.59
CA GLU A 646 -11.21 22.01 -5.74
C GLU A 646 -12.35 20.99 -5.89
N GLN A 647 -12.34 20.21 -6.97
CA GLN A 647 -13.32 19.16 -7.26
C GLN A 647 -12.87 17.78 -6.73
N GLU A 648 -11.76 17.73 -5.99
CA GLU A 648 -11.12 16.51 -5.47
C GLU A 648 -10.64 15.54 -6.57
N GLN A 649 -10.29 16.09 -7.73
CA GLN A 649 -9.63 15.38 -8.82
C GLN A 649 -8.11 15.46 -8.65
N VAL A 650 -7.39 14.38 -9.01
CA VAL A 650 -5.92 14.37 -8.96
C VAL A 650 -5.36 14.59 -10.35
N HIS A 651 -4.62 15.67 -10.55
CA HIS A 651 -3.93 15.98 -11.80
C HIS A 651 -2.52 15.40 -11.76
N LEU A 652 -2.20 14.51 -12.71
CA LEU A 652 -0.87 13.96 -12.94
C LEU A 652 -0.20 14.74 -14.06
N VAL A 653 0.87 15.46 -13.72
CA VAL A 653 1.53 16.40 -14.61
C VAL A 653 2.95 15.93 -14.90
N PRO A 654 3.29 15.57 -16.15
CA PRO A 654 4.65 15.19 -16.49
C PRO A 654 5.59 16.40 -16.48
N SER A 655 6.83 16.18 -16.02
CA SER A 655 7.89 17.18 -15.95
C SER A 655 8.49 17.48 -17.33
N GLY A 656 8.45 16.50 -18.25
CA GLY A 656 9.04 16.60 -19.58
C GLY A 656 10.57 16.48 -19.61
N VAL A 657 11.23 16.15 -18.48
CA VAL A 657 12.69 16.00 -18.41
C VAL A 657 13.13 14.54 -18.25
N PRO A 658 14.21 14.11 -18.94
CA PRO A 658 14.79 12.79 -18.73
C PRO A 658 15.28 12.60 -17.28
N GLN A 659 14.99 11.43 -16.71
CA GLN A 659 15.39 11.06 -15.36
C GLN A 659 16.85 10.58 -15.30
N GLN A 660 17.46 10.54 -14.12
CA GLN A 660 18.80 9.99 -13.91
C GLN A 660 18.84 8.48 -14.19
N PRO A 661 20.02 7.92 -14.52
CA PRO A 661 20.19 6.47 -14.66
C PRO A 661 19.76 5.69 -13.41
N LEU A 662 19.22 4.49 -13.61
CA LEU A 662 18.82 3.60 -12.53
C LEU A 662 20.00 3.27 -11.61
N ARG A 663 19.84 3.50 -10.30
CA ARG A 663 20.85 3.20 -9.28
C ARG A 663 20.22 2.45 -8.10
N LEU A 664 21.07 1.96 -7.20
CA LEU A 664 20.65 1.45 -5.91
C LEU A 664 20.57 2.58 -4.89
N LEU A 665 19.50 2.59 -4.07
CA LEU A 665 19.34 3.50 -2.93
C LEU A 665 20.00 2.95 -1.65
N ALA A 666 20.34 1.66 -1.63
CA ALA A 666 21.06 0.99 -0.55
C ALA A 666 21.89 -0.18 -1.11
N PRO A 667 22.94 -0.64 -0.40
CA PRO A 667 23.69 -1.83 -0.80
C PRO A 667 22.76 -3.05 -0.96
N ALA A 668 22.98 -3.83 -2.03
CA ALA A 668 22.25 -5.06 -2.27
C ALA A 668 22.35 -6.00 -1.06
N ALA A 669 21.21 -6.47 -0.54
CA ALA A 669 21.19 -7.52 0.48
C ALA A 669 21.43 -8.86 -0.22
N LYS A 670 22.47 -9.59 0.16
CA LYS A 670 22.93 -10.81 -0.55
C LYS A 670 22.80 -12.01 0.36
N ALA A 671 22.18 -13.09 -0.13
CA ALA A 671 22.17 -14.35 0.59
C ALA A 671 23.56 -14.97 0.64
N SER A 672 23.92 -15.54 1.80
CA SER A 672 25.13 -16.35 1.96
C SER A 672 24.96 -17.75 1.37
N SER A 673 23.74 -18.28 1.40
CA SER A 673 23.36 -19.56 0.82
C SER A 673 21.92 -19.57 0.33
N VAL A 674 21.64 -20.44 -0.64
CA VAL A 674 20.32 -20.76 -1.17
C VAL A 674 20.18 -22.28 -1.21
N GLU A 675 19.00 -22.79 -0.88
CA GLU A 675 18.66 -24.20 -1.03
C GLU A 675 18.09 -24.48 -2.43
N ALA A 676 18.39 -25.65 -2.98
CA ALA A 676 17.79 -26.08 -4.23
C ALA A 676 16.35 -26.56 -4.02
N HIS A 677 15.42 -25.95 -4.74
CA HIS A 677 13.98 -26.13 -4.62
C HIS A 677 13.40 -26.83 -5.86
N THR A 678 12.27 -27.50 -5.71
CA THR A 678 11.52 -28.04 -6.86
C THR A 678 11.00 -26.91 -7.75
N PHE A 679 10.71 -27.19 -9.02
CA PHE A 679 10.28 -26.17 -9.97
C PHE A 679 9.00 -25.42 -9.54
N ASP A 680 8.07 -26.10 -8.85
CA ASP A 680 6.77 -25.56 -8.44
C ASP A 680 6.77 -24.85 -7.06
N THR A 681 7.94 -24.67 -6.45
CA THR A 681 8.08 -24.03 -5.13
C THR A 681 8.71 -22.65 -5.23
N THR A 682 8.30 -21.74 -4.34
CA THR A 682 8.90 -20.41 -4.24
C THR A 682 10.40 -20.54 -3.96
N PRO A 683 11.28 -19.97 -4.80
CA PRO A 683 12.72 -20.03 -4.58
C PRO A 683 13.14 -19.18 -3.38
N ASP A 684 14.29 -19.51 -2.78
CA ASP A 684 14.92 -18.63 -1.80
C ASP A 684 15.34 -17.31 -2.45
N THR A 685 15.28 -16.23 -1.68
CA THR A 685 15.79 -14.92 -2.09
C THR A 685 17.31 -14.96 -2.22
N LEU A 686 17.81 -14.82 -3.45
CA LEU A 686 19.23 -14.68 -3.77
C LEU A 686 19.75 -13.29 -3.36
N THR A 687 19.00 -12.25 -3.72
CA THR A 687 19.32 -10.87 -3.36
C THR A 687 18.09 -9.97 -3.38
N THR A 688 18.09 -8.95 -2.51
CA THR A 688 17.11 -7.86 -2.52
C THR A 688 17.80 -6.57 -2.91
N LEU A 689 17.22 -5.85 -3.89
CA LEU A 689 17.73 -4.60 -4.44
C LEU A 689 16.72 -3.47 -4.18
N LEU A 690 17.19 -2.33 -3.68
CA LEU A 690 16.34 -1.14 -3.53
C LEU A 690 16.64 -0.15 -4.67
N LEU A 691 15.74 -0.08 -5.65
CA LEU A 691 15.91 0.66 -6.89
C LEU A 691 15.52 2.14 -6.74
N SER A 692 16.25 3.04 -7.40
CA SER A 692 15.94 4.48 -7.40
C SER A 692 14.78 4.89 -8.30
N LYS A 693 14.35 4.00 -9.20
CA LYS A 693 13.23 4.22 -10.12
C LYS A 693 12.69 2.88 -10.63
N PRO A 694 11.49 2.84 -11.22
CA PRO A 694 10.90 1.61 -11.75
C PRO A 694 11.77 0.90 -12.81
N SER A 695 11.72 -0.43 -12.82
CA SER A 695 12.32 -1.29 -13.85
C SER A 695 11.26 -1.90 -14.76
N SER A 696 11.59 -2.13 -16.03
CA SER A 696 10.72 -2.89 -16.96
C SER A 696 10.89 -4.40 -16.83
N GLY A 697 11.99 -4.84 -16.24
CA GLY A 697 12.34 -6.25 -16.05
C GLY A 697 13.78 -6.42 -15.59
N TRP A 698 14.17 -7.67 -15.33
CA TRP A 698 15.51 -8.01 -14.85
C TRP A 698 15.90 -9.44 -15.23
N ASP A 699 17.18 -9.72 -15.34
CA ASP A 699 17.74 -11.04 -15.62
C ASP A 699 18.68 -11.48 -14.50
N VAL A 700 18.76 -12.79 -14.24
CA VAL A 700 19.78 -13.38 -13.36
C VAL A 700 20.60 -14.44 -14.11
N THR A 701 21.91 -14.33 -14.00
CA THR A 701 22.85 -15.37 -14.43
C THR A 701 23.70 -15.84 -13.25
N VAL A 702 23.96 -17.14 -13.19
CA VAL A 702 24.80 -17.75 -12.16
C VAL A 702 25.93 -18.56 -12.80
N ARG A 703 27.13 -18.47 -12.26
CA ARG A 703 28.32 -19.17 -12.74
C ARG A 703 28.85 -20.05 -11.63
N ASN A 704 28.86 -21.36 -11.83
CA ASN A 704 29.49 -22.29 -10.91
C ASN A 704 31.00 -22.00 -10.88
N ARG A 705 31.54 -21.65 -9.70
CA ARG A 705 32.92 -21.17 -9.58
C ARG A 705 33.96 -22.26 -9.87
N ALA A 706 33.65 -23.51 -9.52
CA ALA A 706 34.55 -24.64 -9.72
C ALA A 706 34.68 -25.00 -11.21
N THR A 707 33.54 -25.07 -11.92
CA THR A 707 33.52 -25.52 -13.33
C THR A 707 33.59 -24.39 -14.35
N GLY A 708 33.32 -23.15 -13.92
CA GLY A 708 33.15 -22.00 -14.81
C GLY A 708 31.87 -22.02 -15.64
N LYS A 709 31.02 -23.05 -15.50
CA LYS A 709 29.77 -23.19 -16.26
C LYS A 709 28.78 -22.11 -15.82
N VAL A 710 28.23 -21.39 -16.80
CA VAL A 710 27.21 -20.35 -16.62
C VAL A 710 25.84 -20.95 -16.89
N TYR A 711 24.92 -20.69 -15.97
CA TYR A 711 23.50 -21.02 -16.05
C TYR A 711 22.73 -19.70 -16.09
N GLY A 712 21.90 -19.57 -17.10
CA GLY A 712 21.13 -18.38 -17.40
C GLY A 712 20.42 -18.63 -18.72
N ASP A 713 19.15 -18.29 -18.75
CA ASP A 713 18.30 -18.37 -19.93
C ASP A 713 17.83 -16.99 -20.40
N ASN A 714 18.22 -15.91 -19.69
CA ASN A 714 17.73 -14.55 -19.89
C ASN A 714 16.19 -14.51 -19.85
N VAL A 715 15.59 -15.24 -18.90
CA VAL A 715 14.17 -15.05 -18.62
C VAL A 715 14.02 -13.75 -17.85
N ASP A 716 13.54 -12.74 -18.57
CA ASP A 716 13.18 -11.44 -18.02
C ASP A 716 12.15 -11.66 -16.88
N GLY A 717 12.61 -11.46 -15.65
CA GLY A 717 11.73 -11.18 -14.53
C GLY A 717 10.88 -9.94 -14.83
N THR A 718 9.72 -9.85 -14.19
CA THR A 718 8.76 -8.78 -14.46
C THR A 718 9.24 -7.42 -13.96
N ALA A 719 8.57 -6.36 -14.41
CA ALA A 719 8.74 -5.00 -13.91
C ALA A 719 8.68 -4.95 -12.37
N ALA A 720 9.53 -4.11 -11.77
CA ALA A 720 9.56 -3.85 -10.33
C ALA A 720 9.55 -2.34 -10.05
N ARG A 721 9.10 -1.96 -8.86
CA ARG A 721 8.98 -0.57 -8.42
C ARG A 721 9.60 -0.44 -7.03
N GLY A 722 10.78 0.15 -6.96
CA GLY A 722 11.57 0.27 -5.75
C GLY A 722 12.20 -1.06 -5.30
N GLU A 723 11.69 -1.75 -4.29
CA GLU A 723 12.26 -3.04 -3.86
C GLU A 723 12.05 -4.15 -4.91
N LEU A 724 13.14 -4.85 -5.23
CA LEU A 724 13.19 -6.01 -6.13
C LEU A 724 13.79 -7.21 -5.38
N ASN A 725 12.98 -8.25 -5.17
CA ASN A 725 13.40 -9.53 -4.62
C ASN A 725 13.73 -10.52 -5.76
N VAL A 726 15.01 -10.86 -5.90
CA VAL A 726 15.49 -11.81 -6.90
C VAL A 726 15.62 -13.18 -6.25
N GLY A 727 14.80 -14.14 -6.68
CA GLY A 727 14.86 -15.53 -6.25
C GLY A 727 15.73 -16.41 -7.15
N TRP A 728 16.29 -17.49 -6.60
CA TRP A 728 16.96 -18.54 -7.38
C TRP A 728 16.64 -19.92 -6.82
N SER A 729 16.15 -20.84 -7.67
CA SER A 729 15.74 -22.19 -7.26
C SER A 729 16.87 -23.21 -7.24
N GLY A 730 18.06 -22.86 -7.74
CA GLY A 730 19.16 -23.83 -7.87
C GLY A 730 18.94 -24.89 -8.95
N LEU A 731 18.04 -24.66 -9.91
CA LEU A 731 17.76 -25.55 -11.04
C LEU A 731 18.49 -25.11 -12.32
N ASP A 732 18.78 -26.07 -13.21
CA ASP A 732 19.22 -25.77 -14.57
C ASP A 732 18.02 -25.27 -15.38
N PRO A 733 18.00 -24.00 -15.83
CA PRO A 733 16.85 -23.45 -16.56
C PRO A 733 16.57 -24.15 -17.89
N LYS A 734 17.55 -24.90 -18.43
CA LYS A 734 17.40 -25.68 -19.67
C LYS A 734 17.07 -27.15 -19.41
N GLY A 735 16.98 -27.56 -18.14
CA GLY A 735 16.65 -28.92 -17.74
C GLY A 735 15.17 -29.24 -17.92
N THR A 736 14.84 -30.53 -17.87
CA THR A 736 13.46 -31.01 -17.84
C THR A 736 13.12 -31.48 -16.43
N GLY A 737 12.04 -30.97 -15.83
CA GLY A 737 11.67 -31.28 -14.44
C GLY A 737 12.66 -30.68 -13.43
N ASP A 738 12.81 -31.33 -12.29
CA ASP A 738 13.71 -30.89 -11.20
C ASP A 738 15.19 -31.20 -11.50
N ALA A 739 15.75 -30.51 -12.50
CA ALA A 739 17.16 -30.64 -12.87
C ALA A 739 18.05 -29.81 -11.92
N TYR A 740 18.33 -30.33 -10.73
CA TYR A 740 19.13 -29.65 -9.72
C TYR A 740 20.58 -29.40 -10.15
N LEU A 741 21.05 -28.17 -9.94
CA LEU A 741 22.45 -27.81 -10.11
C LEU A 741 23.32 -28.44 -9.00
N PRO A 742 24.62 -28.69 -9.26
CA PRO A 742 25.51 -29.25 -8.23
C PRO A 742 25.70 -28.31 -7.04
N ASN A 743 25.82 -28.88 -5.83
CA ASN A 743 26.20 -28.12 -4.63
C ASN A 743 27.50 -27.33 -4.85
N GLY A 744 27.64 -26.20 -4.15
CA GLY A 744 28.88 -25.42 -4.10
C GLY A 744 28.71 -23.93 -4.32
N SER A 745 29.83 -23.24 -4.60
CA SER A 745 29.86 -21.78 -4.73
C SER A 745 29.54 -21.30 -6.15
N TYR A 746 28.66 -20.30 -6.25
CA TYR A 746 28.27 -19.65 -7.50
C TYR A 746 28.54 -18.15 -7.42
N ASP A 747 29.09 -17.58 -8.50
CA ASP A 747 29.06 -16.14 -8.73
C ASP A 747 27.76 -15.81 -9.47
N TRP A 748 27.09 -14.71 -9.14
CA TRP A 748 25.85 -14.33 -9.79
C TRP A 748 25.90 -12.88 -10.27
N THR A 749 25.15 -12.61 -11.32
CA THR A 749 24.96 -11.28 -11.91
C THR A 749 23.47 -11.07 -12.16
N VAL A 750 22.93 -10.00 -11.59
CA VAL A 750 21.58 -9.49 -11.87
C VAL A 750 21.71 -8.26 -12.76
N THR A 751 20.98 -8.22 -13.86
CA THR A 751 20.90 -7.07 -14.77
C THR A 751 19.48 -6.52 -14.76
N VAL A 752 19.28 -5.26 -14.39
CA VAL A 752 17.97 -4.62 -14.23
C VAL A 752 17.79 -3.54 -15.27
N THR A 753 16.72 -3.62 -16.06
CA THR A 753 16.44 -2.68 -17.16
C THR A 753 15.55 -1.53 -16.67
N PRO A 754 15.94 -0.25 -16.85
CA PRO A 754 15.13 0.88 -16.42
C PRO A 754 13.83 0.97 -17.23
N ALA A 755 12.70 1.19 -16.55
CA ALA A 755 11.38 1.26 -17.20
C ALA A 755 11.24 2.44 -18.17
N ASP A 756 12.00 3.50 -17.95
CA ASP A 756 11.98 4.70 -18.78
C ASP A 756 12.96 4.69 -19.95
N GLY A 757 13.77 3.63 -20.07
CA GLY A 757 14.81 3.54 -21.10
C GLY A 757 15.97 4.51 -20.90
N VAL A 758 16.04 5.25 -19.79
CA VAL A 758 17.11 6.22 -19.54
C VAL A 758 18.23 5.60 -18.70
N GLY A 759 19.42 5.57 -19.29
CA GLY A 759 20.62 4.95 -18.72
C GLY A 759 20.82 3.50 -19.16
N ALA A 760 22.04 2.98 -18.97
CA ALA A 760 22.31 1.56 -19.20
C ALA A 760 21.64 0.68 -18.12
N PRO A 761 21.34 -0.60 -18.40
CA PRO A 761 20.87 -1.54 -17.39
C PRO A 761 21.80 -1.59 -16.17
N LEU A 762 21.21 -1.55 -14.97
CA LEU A 762 21.94 -1.65 -13.71
C LEU A 762 22.44 -3.09 -13.53
N THR A 763 23.74 -3.28 -13.33
CA THR A 763 24.33 -4.61 -13.10
C THR A 763 24.79 -4.74 -11.65
N VAL A 764 24.29 -5.75 -10.95
CA VAL A 764 24.64 -6.08 -9.56
C VAL A 764 25.23 -7.49 -9.52
N THR A 765 26.35 -7.66 -8.83
CA THR A 765 27.04 -8.96 -8.74
C THR A 765 27.20 -9.41 -7.29
N GLY A 766 27.31 -10.72 -7.10
CA GLY A 766 27.59 -11.31 -5.81
C GLY A 766 27.97 -12.78 -5.90
N THR A 767 28.00 -13.42 -4.74
CA THR A 767 28.42 -14.82 -4.61
C THR A 767 27.49 -15.51 -3.62
N VAL A 768 27.09 -16.74 -3.90
CA VAL A 768 26.17 -17.53 -3.07
C VAL A 768 26.62 -18.98 -3.01
N LYS A 769 26.31 -19.67 -1.92
CA LYS A 769 26.45 -21.12 -1.81
C LYS A 769 25.13 -21.81 -2.13
N LEU A 770 25.11 -22.72 -3.10
CA LEU A 770 23.98 -23.61 -3.33
C LEU A 770 24.14 -24.87 -2.47
N VAL A 771 23.11 -25.21 -1.71
CA VAL A 771 23.01 -26.45 -0.92
C VAL A 771 21.77 -27.26 -1.31
N LYS A 772 21.73 -28.54 -0.93
CA LYS A 772 20.66 -29.49 -1.31
C LYS A 772 20.42 -29.65 -2.81
N GLY A 773 21.34 -29.18 -3.65
CA GLY A 773 21.40 -29.47 -5.07
C GLY A 773 21.89 -30.90 -5.34
N THR A 774 22.38 -31.16 -6.56
CA THR A 774 22.95 -32.47 -6.89
C THR A 774 24.25 -32.71 -6.10
N ALA A 775 24.40 -33.91 -5.55
CA ALA A 775 25.60 -34.29 -4.81
C ALA A 775 26.86 -34.14 -5.67
N VAL A 776 27.84 -33.37 -5.19
CA VAL A 776 29.17 -33.30 -5.81
C VAL A 776 29.98 -34.48 -5.34
N ARG A 777 30.63 -35.19 -6.25
CA ARG A 777 31.43 -36.36 -5.93
C ARG A 777 32.45 -36.06 -4.82
N ARG A 778 32.42 -36.89 -3.77
CA ARG A 778 33.29 -36.82 -2.57
C ARG A 778 32.98 -35.67 -1.60
N ASP A 779 32.01 -34.81 -1.88
CA ASP A 779 31.46 -33.80 -0.93
C ASP A 779 30.44 -34.48 0.00
N HIS A 780 30.94 -35.20 1.01
CA HIS A 780 30.10 -35.87 1.99
C HIS A 780 29.60 -34.92 3.10
N VAL A 781 30.38 -33.88 3.39
CA VAL A 781 30.12 -33.03 4.56
C VAL A 781 30.42 -31.58 4.26
N GLY A 782 29.36 -30.79 4.11
CA GLY A 782 29.46 -29.34 4.02
C GLY A 782 28.63 -28.80 2.87
N ASP A 783 28.35 -29.60 1.85
CA ASP A 783 27.63 -29.19 0.63
C ASP A 783 28.33 -27.97 -0.01
N ASP A 784 29.66 -27.91 0.10
CA ASP A 784 30.48 -26.80 -0.41
C ASP A 784 31.10 -27.06 -1.78
N GLY A 785 30.84 -28.24 -2.34
CA GLY A 785 31.36 -28.69 -3.62
C GLY A 785 32.82 -29.13 -3.54
N PHE A 786 33.43 -29.18 -2.35
CA PHE A 786 34.79 -29.66 -2.17
C PHE A 786 34.81 -31.11 -1.67
N GLY A 787 35.89 -31.81 -2.01
CA GLY A 787 36.03 -33.21 -1.66
C GLY A 787 36.50 -33.47 -0.21
N GLU A 788 36.02 -34.55 0.39
CA GLU A 788 36.50 -35.04 1.69
C GLU A 788 37.47 -36.21 1.54
N LEU A 789 38.43 -36.26 2.49
CA LEU A 789 39.20 -37.47 2.76
C LEU A 789 38.60 -38.21 3.95
N LEU A 790 38.27 -39.49 3.79
CA LEU A 790 37.76 -40.30 4.89
C LEU A 790 38.91 -41.06 5.57
N THR A 791 39.00 -40.93 6.90
CA THR A 791 40.06 -41.56 7.70
C THR A 791 39.49 -42.52 8.76
N LEU A 792 40.17 -43.63 9.01
CA LEU A 792 39.88 -44.57 10.09
C LEU A 792 41.02 -44.57 11.11
N ASN A 793 40.74 -44.18 12.35
CA ASN A 793 41.75 -44.16 13.40
C ASN A 793 41.83 -45.50 14.17
N SER A 794 42.74 -45.60 15.14
CA SER A 794 42.93 -46.79 15.97
C SER A 794 41.80 -47.08 16.97
N SER A 795 40.93 -46.11 17.26
CA SER A 795 39.76 -46.29 18.14
C SER A 795 38.49 -46.65 17.39
N GLY A 796 38.54 -46.80 16.06
CA GLY A 796 37.36 -47.15 15.28
C GLY A 796 36.45 -45.97 14.92
N ALA A 797 37.00 -44.76 14.87
CA ALA A 797 36.29 -43.60 14.34
C ALA A 797 36.57 -43.41 12.85
N LEU A 798 35.51 -43.33 12.06
CA LEU A 798 35.54 -42.85 10.69
C LEU A 798 35.34 -41.33 10.70
N THR A 799 36.26 -40.59 10.08
CA THR A 799 36.28 -39.13 10.10
C THR A 799 36.44 -38.57 8.71
N PHE A 800 35.47 -37.77 8.27
CA PHE A 800 35.59 -36.92 7.10
C PHE A 800 36.47 -35.72 7.44
N GLN A 801 37.59 -35.59 6.74
CA GLN A 801 38.49 -34.44 6.78
C GLN A 801 38.04 -33.50 5.66
N GLN A 802 37.48 -32.35 6.04
CA GLN A 802 36.79 -31.45 5.11
C GLN A 802 37.78 -30.70 4.24
N GLY A 803 37.60 -30.77 2.92
CA GLY A 803 38.32 -29.95 1.97
C GLY A 803 38.04 -28.47 2.24
N ASN A 804 38.96 -27.58 1.87
CA ASN A 804 38.78 -26.14 2.10
C ASN A 804 38.85 -25.29 0.84
N GLY A 805 38.83 -25.92 -0.34
CA GLY A 805 38.98 -25.25 -1.62
C GLY A 805 40.34 -24.57 -1.81
N LYS A 806 41.34 -24.85 -0.97
CA LYS A 806 42.72 -24.37 -1.08
C LYS A 806 43.72 -25.54 -1.16
N GLY A 807 43.17 -26.75 -1.24
CA GLY A 807 43.83 -28.04 -1.33
C GLY A 807 44.54 -28.46 -0.05
N THR A 808 43.99 -28.06 1.10
CA THR A 808 44.27 -28.67 2.40
C THR A 808 42.95 -29.02 3.08
N PHE A 809 43.02 -29.59 4.29
CA PHE A 809 41.83 -29.93 5.06
C PHE A 809 41.66 -28.99 6.24
N SER A 810 40.46 -28.44 6.45
CA SER A 810 40.12 -27.64 7.63
C SER A 810 38.72 -27.99 8.12
N GLY A 811 38.66 -28.67 9.26
CA GLY A 811 37.41 -29.20 9.81
C GLY A 811 37.39 -30.72 9.81
N LYS A 812 36.56 -31.29 10.67
CA LYS A 812 36.41 -32.75 10.80
C LYS A 812 35.01 -33.09 11.30
N VAL A 813 34.43 -34.13 10.70
CA VAL A 813 33.18 -34.73 11.20
C VAL A 813 33.42 -36.21 11.44
N SER A 814 33.33 -36.62 12.72
CA SER A 814 33.75 -37.94 13.20
C SER A 814 32.58 -38.76 13.72
N GLY A 815 32.48 -40.02 13.29
CA GLY A 815 31.55 -41.02 13.80
C GLY A 815 32.27 -42.27 14.30
N GLY A 816 31.95 -42.69 15.53
CA GLY A 816 32.56 -43.84 16.18
C GLY A 816 31.80 -45.16 15.98
N GLY A 817 32.33 -46.22 16.61
CA GLY A 817 31.66 -47.53 16.74
C GLY A 817 32.07 -48.56 15.69
N TRP A 818 33.13 -48.31 14.92
CA TRP A 818 33.60 -49.22 13.88
C TRP A 818 34.73 -50.12 14.35
N ALA A 819 34.79 -51.36 13.86
CA ALA A 819 35.99 -52.18 14.00
C ALA A 819 37.12 -51.59 13.13
N THR A 820 38.37 -51.63 13.59
CA THR A 820 39.53 -51.11 12.84
C THR A 820 39.86 -51.93 11.57
N SER A 821 39.17 -53.06 11.35
CA SER A 821 39.29 -53.94 10.19
C SER A 821 38.28 -53.66 9.08
N VAL A 822 37.35 -52.70 9.27
CA VAL A 822 36.42 -52.33 8.19
C VAL A 822 37.14 -51.65 7.03
N ARG A 823 36.56 -51.75 5.84
CA ARG A 823 37.05 -51.05 4.65
C ARG A 823 35.94 -50.14 4.11
N ALA A 824 36.13 -48.83 4.23
CA ALA A 824 35.21 -47.85 3.69
C ALA A 824 35.53 -47.54 2.21
N VAL A 825 34.51 -47.16 1.46
CA VAL A 825 34.60 -46.67 0.09
C VAL A 825 33.65 -45.47 0.00
N PRO A 826 34.17 -44.24 0.06
CA PRO A 826 33.37 -43.06 -0.22
C PRO A 826 32.92 -43.15 -1.69
N PHE A 827 31.61 -43.24 -1.91
CA PHE A 827 31.05 -43.84 -3.12
C PHE A 827 30.47 -42.78 -4.07
N GLY A 828 29.59 -41.94 -3.55
CA GLY A 828 28.71 -41.06 -4.32
C GLY A 828 27.27 -41.25 -3.84
N ASP A 829 26.32 -40.44 -4.32
CA ASP A 829 24.89 -40.66 -4.05
C ASP A 829 24.39 -41.90 -4.81
N LEU A 830 24.33 -43.04 -4.11
CA LEU A 830 23.74 -44.26 -4.66
C LEU A 830 22.24 -44.31 -4.35
N SER A 831 21.83 -43.70 -3.24
CA SER A 831 20.46 -43.78 -2.73
C SER A 831 19.45 -42.87 -3.42
N GLY A 832 19.93 -41.84 -4.14
CA GLY A 832 19.11 -40.82 -4.77
C GLY A 832 18.60 -39.76 -3.79
N ASP A 833 19.20 -39.65 -2.59
CA ASP A 833 18.80 -38.68 -1.56
C ASP A 833 19.53 -37.33 -1.69
N ARG A 834 20.34 -37.17 -2.75
CA ARG A 834 21.21 -36.03 -3.05
C ARG A 834 22.35 -35.85 -2.04
N CYS A 835 22.62 -36.86 -1.21
CA CYS A 835 23.75 -36.90 -0.30
C CYS A 835 24.69 -38.05 -0.67
N ASN A 836 25.99 -37.84 -0.53
CA ASN A 836 26.95 -38.89 -0.90
C ASN A 836 26.97 -40.04 0.13
N ASP A 837 26.82 -41.28 -0.35
CA ASP A 837 26.86 -42.50 0.44
C ASP A 837 28.28 -43.05 0.64
N VAL A 838 28.44 -43.87 1.70
CA VAL A 838 29.69 -44.60 1.95
C VAL A 838 29.42 -46.09 2.01
N LEU A 839 30.12 -46.87 1.17
CA LEU A 839 30.08 -48.32 1.28
C LEU A 839 31.07 -48.77 2.36
N VAL A 840 30.66 -49.68 3.24
CA VAL A 840 31.56 -50.26 4.26
C VAL A 840 31.52 -51.78 4.19
N ARG A 841 32.69 -52.39 3.91
CA ARG A 841 32.89 -53.82 4.05
C ARG A 841 33.24 -54.15 5.50
N LEU A 842 32.43 -54.98 6.13
CA LEU A 842 32.63 -55.46 7.49
C LEU A 842 33.59 -56.65 7.53
N SER A 843 34.15 -56.94 8.71
CA SER A 843 35.00 -58.12 8.94
C SER A 843 34.28 -59.44 8.68
N SER A 844 32.96 -59.48 8.88
CA SER A 844 32.10 -60.63 8.54
C SER A 844 32.05 -60.94 7.03
N GLY A 845 32.52 -60.03 6.18
CA GLY A 845 32.42 -60.14 4.72
C GLY A 845 31.10 -59.64 4.15
N ALA A 846 30.26 -58.97 4.95
CA ALA A 846 29.11 -58.21 4.46
C ALA A 846 29.57 -56.88 3.83
N LEU A 847 28.82 -56.39 2.84
CA LEU A 847 28.94 -55.04 2.28
C LEU A 847 27.63 -54.29 2.47
N ARG A 848 27.71 -53.04 2.91
CA ARG A 848 26.56 -52.17 3.18
C ARG A 848 26.80 -50.77 2.61
N ALA A 849 25.77 -50.15 2.07
CA ALA A 849 25.74 -48.73 1.68
C ALA A 849 25.13 -47.91 2.81
N TYR A 850 25.93 -47.12 3.51
CA TYR A 850 25.51 -46.28 4.62
C TYR A 850 25.12 -44.88 4.13
N ARG A 851 23.97 -44.39 4.60
CA ARG A 851 23.37 -43.10 4.29
C ARG A 851 23.49 -42.17 5.50
N PRO A 852 24.61 -41.45 5.67
CA PRO A 852 24.76 -40.55 6.81
C PRO A 852 23.75 -39.40 6.78
N GLY A 853 23.29 -38.99 5.59
CA GLY A 853 22.65 -37.70 5.35
C GLY A 853 23.71 -36.60 5.15
N CYS A 854 23.34 -35.53 4.44
CA CYS A 854 24.25 -34.44 4.11
C CYS A 854 24.80 -33.78 5.39
N GLY A 855 26.12 -33.61 5.48
CA GLY A 855 26.78 -32.98 6.63
C GLY A 855 26.91 -33.85 7.90
N ALA A 856 26.40 -35.09 7.88
CA ALA A 856 26.34 -35.92 9.08
C ALA A 856 27.55 -36.87 9.23
N ALA A 857 27.84 -37.25 10.48
CA ALA A 857 28.89 -38.19 10.80
C ALA A 857 28.53 -39.65 10.44
N LEU A 858 29.49 -40.38 9.88
CA LEU A 858 29.35 -41.81 9.58
C LEU A 858 29.60 -42.68 10.83
N LYS A 859 28.52 -43.16 11.45
CA LYS A 859 28.53 -44.02 12.65
C LYS A 859 28.19 -45.46 12.27
N SER A 860 28.57 -46.43 13.11
CA SER A 860 28.20 -47.83 12.86
C SER A 860 26.68 -48.09 12.93
N SER A 861 25.93 -47.20 13.59
CA SER A 861 24.46 -47.16 13.65
C SER A 861 23.79 -46.37 12.53
N THR A 862 24.56 -45.71 11.64
CA THR A 862 24.00 -44.96 10.51
C THR A 862 23.09 -45.88 9.67
N PRO A 863 21.91 -45.42 9.21
CA PRO A 863 21.03 -46.21 8.35
C PRO A 863 21.76 -46.73 7.11
N TYR A 864 21.44 -47.95 6.67
CA TYR A 864 22.14 -48.57 5.54
C TYR A 864 21.25 -49.48 4.71
N THR A 865 21.67 -49.72 3.47
CA THR A 865 21.18 -50.81 2.62
C THR A 865 22.20 -51.94 2.56
N SER A 866 21.74 -53.17 2.75
CA SER A 866 22.58 -54.35 2.57
C SER A 866 22.83 -54.60 1.09
N LEU A 867 24.10 -54.62 0.68
CA LEU A 867 24.54 -54.94 -0.70
C LEU A 867 25.02 -56.40 -0.81
N GLY A 868 25.19 -57.08 0.32
CA GLY A 868 25.48 -58.49 0.42
C GLY A 868 25.81 -58.87 1.86
N THR A 869 25.31 -60.01 2.31
CA THR A 869 25.45 -60.45 3.70
C THR A 869 26.78 -61.18 3.97
N SER A 870 27.46 -61.66 2.93
CA SER A 870 28.75 -62.35 3.02
C SER A 870 29.51 -62.30 1.68
N GLY A 871 30.70 -62.91 1.64
CA GLY A 871 31.45 -63.13 0.39
C GLY A 871 32.30 -61.94 -0.10
N TRP A 872 32.18 -60.74 0.48
CA TRP A 872 32.97 -59.58 0.04
C TRP A 872 34.42 -59.57 0.55
N ASN A 873 34.77 -60.45 1.49
CA ASN A 873 36.15 -60.66 1.91
C ASN A 873 37.05 -61.25 0.81
N GLN A 874 36.46 -61.79 -0.26
CA GLN A 874 37.22 -62.24 -1.44
C GLN A 874 37.88 -61.08 -2.21
N TYR A 875 37.51 -59.82 -1.92
CA TYR A 875 38.01 -58.64 -2.63
C TYR A 875 39.04 -57.88 -1.79
N ASP A 876 40.25 -57.70 -2.32
CA ASP A 876 41.31 -56.91 -1.66
C ASP A 876 41.29 -55.42 -2.07
N VAL A 877 40.75 -55.13 -3.26
CA VAL A 877 40.45 -53.78 -3.74
C VAL A 877 38.94 -53.59 -3.82
N LEU A 878 38.47 -52.51 -3.22
CA LEU A 878 37.17 -51.89 -3.42
C LEU A 878 37.41 -50.39 -3.60
N THR A 879 36.98 -49.81 -4.72
CA THR A 879 37.15 -48.38 -5.02
C THR A 879 36.06 -47.89 -5.97
N ALA A 880 35.64 -46.64 -5.80
CA ALA A 880 34.64 -45.99 -6.64
C ALA A 880 35.32 -44.95 -7.53
N PRO A 881 35.46 -45.16 -8.86
CA PRO A 881 35.96 -44.16 -9.80
C PRO A 881 34.94 -43.06 -10.10
N GLY A 882 33.65 -43.28 -9.82
CA GLY A 882 32.54 -42.40 -10.20
C GLY A 882 31.56 -43.16 -11.07
N ASP A 883 30.81 -42.44 -11.89
CA ASP A 883 29.96 -43.05 -12.91
C ASP A 883 30.81 -43.46 -14.13
N VAL A 884 31.02 -44.76 -14.32
CA VAL A 884 31.78 -45.31 -15.46
C VAL A 884 30.83 -45.65 -16.62
N THR A 885 29.52 -45.63 -16.36
CA THR A 885 28.47 -46.07 -17.29
C THR A 885 27.67 -44.92 -17.88
N LYS A 886 27.90 -43.69 -17.42
CA LYS A 886 27.23 -42.47 -17.81
C LYS A 886 25.70 -42.53 -17.59
N ASP A 887 25.27 -43.24 -16.56
CA ASP A 887 23.86 -43.37 -16.19
C ASP A 887 23.44 -42.43 -15.03
N GLY A 888 24.37 -41.62 -14.55
CA GLY A 888 24.17 -40.66 -13.46
C GLY A 888 24.42 -41.25 -12.07
N LEU A 889 24.78 -42.53 -11.96
CA LEU A 889 24.97 -43.21 -10.68
C LEU A 889 26.44 -43.63 -10.46
N PRO A 890 26.95 -43.61 -9.22
CA PRO A 890 28.30 -44.07 -8.93
C PRO A 890 28.45 -45.59 -9.04
N ASP A 891 29.61 -46.03 -9.53
CA ASP A 891 29.96 -47.45 -9.72
C ASP A 891 31.07 -47.96 -8.79
N LEU A 892 31.05 -49.26 -8.52
CA LEU A 892 32.08 -49.95 -7.72
C LEU A 892 33.00 -50.81 -8.59
N ILE A 893 34.32 -50.64 -8.41
CA ILE A 893 35.35 -51.53 -8.93
C ILE A 893 35.87 -52.43 -7.81
N ALA A 894 35.87 -53.74 -8.05
CA ALA A 894 36.33 -54.74 -7.09
C ALA A 894 37.35 -55.70 -7.71
N ARG A 895 38.48 -55.95 -7.03
CA ARG A 895 39.47 -56.96 -7.46
C ARG A 895 39.43 -58.16 -6.53
N ASN A 896 39.22 -59.35 -7.10
CA ASN A 896 39.26 -60.60 -6.36
C ASN A 896 40.72 -60.93 -6.00
N SER A 897 40.99 -61.17 -4.73
CA SER A 897 42.34 -61.32 -4.19
C SER A 897 43.05 -62.59 -4.68
N SER A 898 42.31 -63.69 -4.81
CA SER A 898 42.88 -65.00 -5.18
C SER A 898 43.12 -65.16 -6.67
N THR A 899 42.30 -64.54 -7.52
CA THR A 899 42.39 -64.64 -8.99
C THR A 899 43.01 -63.42 -9.65
N GLY A 900 42.92 -62.25 -9.01
CA GLY A 900 43.26 -60.96 -9.62
C GLY A 900 42.23 -60.47 -10.64
N ALA A 901 41.10 -61.17 -10.82
CA ALA A 901 40.04 -60.70 -11.71
C ALA A 901 39.42 -59.40 -11.17
N VAL A 902 39.18 -58.44 -12.06
CA VAL A 902 38.59 -57.13 -11.74
C VAL A 902 37.17 -57.07 -12.29
N TYR A 903 36.25 -56.61 -11.47
CA TYR A 903 34.83 -56.54 -11.78
C TYR A 903 34.30 -55.11 -11.61
N LEU A 904 33.37 -54.75 -12.48
CA LEU A 904 32.45 -53.62 -12.33
C LEU A 904 31.16 -54.10 -11.65
N TYR A 905 30.70 -53.33 -10.69
CA TYR A 905 29.38 -53.42 -10.10
C TYR A 905 28.70 -52.07 -10.33
N LYS A 906 27.72 -52.05 -11.24
CA LYS A 906 27.04 -50.79 -11.57
C LYS A 906 26.12 -50.35 -10.45
N GLY A 907 26.02 -49.03 -10.21
CA GLY A 907 24.93 -48.45 -9.44
C GLY A 907 23.57 -48.80 -10.05
N THR A 908 22.51 -48.71 -9.26
CA THR A 908 21.13 -48.87 -9.74
C THR A 908 20.25 -47.86 -9.05
N SER A 909 19.20 -47.41 -9.72
CA SER A 909 18.21 -46.46 -9.18
C SER A 909 17.47 -46.95 -7.92
N THR A 910 17.66 -48.21 -7.53
CA THR A 910 17.10 -48.78 -6.29
C THR A 910 18.01 -48.63 -5.08
N GLY A 911 19.13 -47.91 -5.21
CA GLY A 911 20.12 -47.78 -4.13
C GLY A 911 20.96 -49.03 -3.90
N LYS A 912 21.14 -49.86 -4.95
CA LYS A 912 21.86 -51.14 -4.90
C LYS A 912 22.89 -51.26 -6.03
N LEU A 913 23.73 -52.28 -5.94
CA LEU A 913 24.67 -52.66 -7.00
C LEU A 913 24.09 -53.80 -7.86
N SER A 914 24.30 -53.70 -9.18
CA SER A 914 23.96 -54.76 -10.14
C SER A 914 24.85 -56.00 -10.00
N ALA A 915 24.51 -57.06 -10.74
CA ALA A 915 25.39 -58.23 -10.87
C ALA A 915 26.74 -57.84 -11.51
N ARG A 916 27.82 -58.42 -10.99
CA ARG A 916 29.19 -58.06 -11.38
C ARG A 916 29.47 -58.39 -12.86
N VAL A 917 30.12 -57.47 -13.57
CA VAL A 917 30.65 -57.68 -14.92
C VAL A 917 32.17 -57.77 -14.85
N LYS A 918 32.77 -58.81 -15.44
CA LYS A 918 34.22 -58.97 -15.45
C LYS A 918 34.84 -58.00 -16.46
N LEU A 919 35.79 -57.19 -16.00
CA LEU A 919 36.53 -56.24 -16.83
C LEU A 919 37.87 -56.80 -17.28
N TYR A 920 38.60 -57.41 -16.36
CA TYR A 920 39.96 -57.87 -16.60
C TYR A 920 40.27 -59.16 -15.85
N ASP A 921 41.16 -59.95 -16.45
CA ASP A 921 41.74 -61.14 -15.83
C ASP A 921 43.12 -60.82 -15.24
N ASN A 922 43.45 -61.42 -14.09
CA ASN A 922 44.78 -61.47 -13.48
C ASN A 922 45.53 -60.14 -13.29
N TRP A 923 44.91 -59.13 -12.68
CA TRP A 923 45.55 -57.87 -12.29
C TRP A 923 46.36 -57.96 -10.98
N LYS A 924 47.00 -59.11 -10.71
CA LYS A 924 47.91 -59.30 -9.55
C LYS A 924 49.26 -58.58 -9.71
N THR A 925 49.57 -58.15 -10.94
CA THR A 925 50.77 -57.37 -11.27
C THR A 925 50.67 -55.92 -10.80
N TYR A 926 49.45 -55.43 -10.59
CA TYR A 926 49.19 -54.14 -9.95
C TYR A 926 49.13 -54.29 -8.44
N LYS A 927 49.88 -53.47 -7.71
CA LYS A 927 49.80 -53.44 -6.24
C LYS A 927 48.74 -52.47 -5.73
N LYS A 928 48.32 -51.50 -6.56
CA LYS A 928 47.23 -50.56 -6.25
C LYS A 928 46.36 -50.33 -7.47
N ILE A 929 45.06 -50.21 -7.23
CA ILE A 929 44.03 -49.79 -8.18
C ILE A 929 43.20 -48.74 -7.44
N VAL A 930 43.06 -47.56 -8.03
CA VAL A 930 42.46 -46.39 -7.41
C VAL A 930 41.42 -45.82 -8.35
N GLY A 931 40.18 -45.67 -7.87
CA GLY A 931 39.18 -44.80 -8.49
C GLY A 931 39.59 -43.36 -8.26
N ALA A 932 40.09 -42.71 -9.30
CA ALA A 932 40.68 -41.38 -9.19
C ALA A 932 39.62 -40.26 -9.25
N GLY A 933 38.41 -40.57 -9.73
CA GLY A 933 37.46 -39.56 -10.18
C GLY A 933 37.58 -39.33 -11.68
N ASP A 934 36.89 -38.31 -12.16
CA ASP A 934 37.02 -37.82 -13.54
C ASP A 934 38.30 -36.98 -13.65
N LEU A 935 39.32 -37.50 -14.36
CA LEU A 935 40.61 -36.82 -14.47
C LEU A 935 40.68 -35.89 -15.70
N ASN A 936 39.75 -36.00 -16.65
CA ASN A 936 39.75 -35.26 -17.92
C ASN A 936 38.52 -34.35 -18.13
N GLY A 937 37.60 -34.28 -17.17
CA GLY A 937 36.45 -33.39 -17.18
C GLY A 937 35.33 -33.83 -18.13
N ASP A 938 35.25 -35.11 -18.50
CA ASP A 938 34.22 -35.62 -19.41
C ASP A 938 32.95 -36.16 -18.71
N GLY A 939 32.94 -36.10 -17.38
CA GLY A 939 31.88 -36.59 -16.50
C GLY A 939 31.92 -38.08 -16.23
N ILE A 940 32.97 -38.80 -16.66
CA ILE A 940 33.09 -40.26 -16.53
C ILE A 940 34.23 -40.59 -15.55
N GLY A 941 34.01 -41.57 -14.68
CA GLY A 941 35.01 -41.99 -13.69
C GLY A 941 36.21 -42.74 -14.29
N ASP A 942 37.42 -42.38 -13.86
CA ASP A 942 38.69 -42.97 -14.31
C ASP A 942 39.39 -43.82 -13.25
N LEU A 943 40.29 -44.70 -13.73
CA LEU A 943 41.14 -45.54 -12.89
C LEU A 943 42.62 -45.20 -13.04
N LEU A 944 43.32 -45.28 -11.90
CA LEU A 944 44.77 -45.35 -11.83
C LEU A 944 45.19 -46.74 -11.32
N ALA A 945 46.21 -47.33 -11.94
CA ALA A 945 46.79 -48.59 -11.51
C ALA A 945 48.31 -48.48 -11.40
N GLN A 946 48.86 -48.87 -10.25
CA GLN A 946 50.30 -48.83 -9.99
C GLN A 946 50.87 -50.24 -9.96
N ASP A 947 51.86 -50.50 -10.82
CA ASP A 947 52.53 -51.80 -10.86
C ASP A 947 53.54 -51.99 -9.73
N LYS A 948 54.06 -53.21 -9.58
CA LYS A 948 55.07 -53.53 -8.55
C LYS A 948 56.39 -52.76 -8.72
N SER A 949 56.68 -52.28 -9.92
CA SER A 949 57.84 -51.44 -10.26
C SER A 949 57.55 -49.94 -10.11
N ASN A 950 56.44 -49.57 -9.46
CA ASN A 950 56.01 -48.19 -9.25
C ASN A 950 55.70 -47.41 -10.54
N ASN A 951 55.47 -48.05 -11.68
CA ASN A 951 54.91 -47.34 -12.83
C ASN A 951 53.42 -47.11 -12.59
N LEU A 952 52.97 -45.87 -12.78
CA LEU A 952 51.58 -45.50 -12.69
C LEU A 952 50.95 -45.43 -14.07
N TYR A 953 49.81 -46.11 -14.23
CA TYR A 953 49.03 -46.11 -15.46
C TYR A 953 47.65 -45.53 -15.23
N ARG A 954 47.12 -44.82 -16.22
CA ARG A 954 45.75 -44.33 -16.31
C ARG A 954 44.93 -45.17 -17.26
N TYR A 955 43.65 -45.33 -16.92
CA TYR A 955 42.61 -45.91 -17.75
C TYR A 955 41.44 -44.94 -17.77
N TYR A 956 41.15 -44.34 -18.93
CA TYR A 956 39.96 -43.50 -19.06
C TYR A 956 38.70 -44.34 -19.12
N GLY A 957 37.64 -43.91 -18.46
CA GLY A 957 36.31 -44.46 -18.65
C GLY A 957 35.81 -44.25 -20.09
N LYS A 958 34.90 -45.11 -20.54
CA LYS A 958 34.24 -44.98 -21.86
C LYS A 958 32.76 -44.60 -21.78
N GLY A 959 32.20 -44.50 -20.58
CA GLY A 959 30.77 -44.23 -20.39
C GLY A 959 29.87 -45.41 -20.75
N ASN A 960 30.41 -46.63 -20.79
CA ASN A 960 29.63 -47.85 -21.01
C ASN A 960 29.99 -48.95 -19.99
N GLY A 961 30.67 -48.60 -18.91
CA GLY A 961 31.18 -49.52 -17.91
C GLY A 961 32.51 -50.19 -18.27
N THR A 962 33.20 -49.75 -19.34
CA THR A 962 34.54 -50.23 -19.69
C THR A 962 35.55 -49.08 -19.76
N PHE A 963 36.83 -49.42 -19.89
CA PHE A 963 37.91 -48.44 -19.95
C PHE A 963 38.70 -48.52 -21.26
N THR A 964 39.43 -47.46 -21.56
CA THR A 964 40.41 -47.38 -22.65
C THR A 964 41.67 -48.19 -22.33
N ALA A 965 42.54 -48.37 -23.34
CA ALA A 965 43.84 -48.97 -23.12
C ALA A 965 44.69 -48.09 -22.18
N ARG A 966 45.49 -48.74 -21.34
CA ARG A 966 46.29 -48.05 -20.31
C ARG A 966 47.31 -47.10 -20.92
N VAL A 967 47.47 -45.92 -20.32
CA VAL A 967 48.54 -44.97 -20.62
C VAL A 967 49.47 -44.87 -19.42
N LYS A 968 50.78 -45.02 -19.62
CA LYS A 968 51.76 -44.82 -18.53
C LYS A 968 51.91 -43.33 -18.28
N LEU A 969 51.58 -42.88 -17.08
CA LEU A 969 51.74 -41.48 -16.66
C LEU A 969 53.14 -41.21 -16.14
N PHE A 970 53.61 -42.08 -15.24
CA PHE A 970 54.87 -41.86 -14.53
C PHE A 970 55.63 -43.18 -14.31
N THR A 971 56.95 -43.08 -14.34
CA THR A 971 57.88 -44.15 -13.95
C THR A 971 58.34 -43.91 -12.52
N ASN A 972 58.47 -44.98 -11.73
CA ASN A 972 58.91 -44.92 -10.34
C ASN A 972 58.15 -43.91 -9.45
N TRP A 973 56.85 -43.75 -9.70
CA TRP A 973 56.05 -42.77 -9.00
C TRP A 973 55.63 -43.28 -7.62
N GLY A 974 55.86 -42.49 -6.58
CA GLY A 974 55.26 -42.75 -5.27
C GLY A 974 55.68 -44.07 -4.62
N GLY A 975 56.93 -44.51 -4.80
CA GLY A 975 57.43 -45.79 -4.25
C GLY A 975 57.33 -45.90 -2.72
N SER A 976 57.36 -44.78 -2.00
CA SER A 976 57.17 -44.72 -0.54
C SER A 976 55.69 -44.69 -0.10
N TYR A 977 54.75 -44.51 -1.03
CA TYR A 977 53.34 -44.38 -0.68
C TYR A 977 52.76 -45.73 -0.28
N ASN A 978 52.13 -45.79 0.90
CA ASN A 978 51.34 -46.95 1.30
C ASN A 978 49.85 -46.78 0.99
N VAL A 979 49.36 -45.54 0.84
CA VAL A 979 47.97 -45.23 0.42
C VAL A 979 47.97 -44.19 -0.70
N ILE A 980 47.06 -44.34 -1.66
CA ILE A 980 46.72 -43.36 -2.70
C ILE A 980 45.20 -43.42 -2.87
N VAL A 981 44.53 -42.27 -2.82
CA VAL A 981 43.08 -42.14 -2.99
C VAL A 981 42.75 -40.91 -3.83
N GLY A 982 41.67 -40.98 -4.60
CA GLY A 982 41.04 -39.81 -5.20
C GLY A 982 40.09 -39.19 -4.19
N VAL A 983 40.25 -37.89 -3.92
CA VAL A 983 39.48 -37.18 -2.88
C VAL A 983 38.44 -36.23 -3.46
N GLY A 984 38.32 -36.13 -4.78
CA GLY A 984 37.51 -35.07 -5.40
C GLY A 984 38.34 -33.78 -5.54
N ASP A 985 37.69 -32.66 -5.84
CA ASP A 985 38.35 -31.36 -5.92
C ASP A 985 38.51 -30.77 -4.52
N ILE A 986 39.75 -30.70 -4.01
CA ILE A 986 40.03 -30.02 -2.75
C ILE A 986 40.69 -28.66 -2.96
N THR A 987 41.09 -28.35 -4.20
CA THR A 987 41.68 -27.07 -4.61
C THR A 987 40.68 -26.02 -5.07
N GLY A 988 39.42 -26.38 -5.26
CA GLY A 988 38.35 -25.51 -5.73
C GLY A 988 38.49 -25.06 -7.19
N ASP A 989 39.25 -25.79 -8.00
CA ASP A 989 39.50 -25.48 -9.42
C ASP A 989 38.70 -26.37 -10.39
N GLY A 990 37.74 -27.13 -9.87
CA GLY A 990 36.84 -28.02 -10.58
C GLY A 990 37.47 -29.34 -11.01
N LYS A 991 38.67 -29.68 -10.54
CA LYS A 991 39.41 -30.86 -11.00
C LYS A 991 39.66 -31.84 -9.88
N ALA A 992 39.52 -33.13 -10.18
CA ALA A 992 39.74 -34.16 -9.18
C ALA A 992 41.22 -34.25 -8.75
N ASP A 993 41.46 -34.17 -7.45
CA ASP A 993 42.77 -34.27 -6.82
C ASP A 993 43.05 -35.66 -6.27
N LEU A 994 44.34 -35.94 -6.06
CA LEU A 994 44.81 -37.12 -5.36
C LEU A 994 45.43 -36.77 -4.01
N VAL A 995 45.17 -37.64 -3.03
CA VAL A 995 45.88 -37.64 -1.75
C VAL A 995 46.59 -38.96 -1.55
N SER A 996 47.85 -38.88 -1.14
CA SER A 996 48.73 -40.02 -0.89
C SER A 996 49.34 -39.93 0.49
N ARG A 997 49.55 -41.09 1.13
CA ARG A 997 50.29 -41.19 2.40
C ARG A 997 51.53 -42.05 2.20
N ASP A 998 52.66 -41.59 2.73
CA ASP A 998 53.89 -42.39 2.80
C ASP A 998 53.98 -43.25 4.07
N SER A 999 54.91 -44.20 4.09
CA SER A 999 55.13 -45.08 5.24
C SER A 999 55.53 -44.35 6.53
N GLY A 1000 56.04 -43.12 6.43
CA GLY A 1000 56.36 -42.25 7.57
C GLY A 1000 55.17 -41.43 8.08
N GLY A 1001 53.99 -41.54 7.46
CA GLY A 1001 52.79 -40.82 7.86
C GLY A 1001 52.73 -39.38 7.34
N ASN A 1002 53.53 -38.99 6.36
CA ASN A 1002 53.33 -37.73 5.65
C ASN A 1002 52.23 -37.89 4.60
N VAL A 1003 51.39 -36.86 4.47
CA VAL A 1003 50.29 -36.80 3.52
C VAL A 1003 50.62 -35.76 2.46
N TRP A 1004 50.41 -36.16 1.20
CA TRP A 1004 50.75 -35.39 0.02
C TRP A 1004 49.52 -35.23 -0.86
N ARG A 1005 49.28 -34.02 -1.37
CA ARG A 1005 48.28 -33.72 -2.40
C ARG A 1005 48.96 -33.59 -3.75
N ASN A 1006 48.35 -34.11 -4.80
CA ASN A 1006 48.71 -33.83 -6.19
C ASN A 1006 47.48 -33.20 -6.87
N ASN A 1007 47.64 -31.98 -7.40
CA ASN A 1007 46.53 -31.28 -8.05
C ASN A 1007 46.19 -31.95 -9.38
N GLY A 1008 44.91 -32.21 -9.62
CA GLY A 1008 44.44 -32.59 -10.95
C GLY A 1008 44.73 -31.49 -11.98
N ASP A 1009 45.10 -31.88 -13.20
CA ASP A 1009 45.24 -30.90 -14.30
C ASP A 1009 43.98 -30.78 -15.18
N GLY A 1010 43.03 -31.70 -14.99
CA GLY A 1010 41.80 -31.81 -15.80
C GLY A 1010 42.06 -32.34 -17.21
N LYS A 1011 43.23 -32.91 -17.47
CA LYS A 1011 43.68 -33.45 -18.76
C LYS A 1011 44.16 -34.90 -18.62
N GLY A 1012 43.76 -35.57 -17.53
CA GLY A 1012 44.14 -36.94 -17.22
C GLY A 1012 45.47 -37.09 -16.49
N SER A 1013 46.04 -36.04 -15.90
CA SER A 1013 47.26 -36.12 -15.10
C SER A 1013 47.18 -35.21 -13.87
N PHE A 1014 48.29 -35.04 -13.18
CA PHE A 1014 48.38 -34.20 -12.00
C PHE A 1014 49.78 -33.62 -11.81
N GLY A 1015 49.84 -32.48 -11.12
CA GLY A 1015 51.06 -31.71 -10.88
C GLY A 1015 51.99 -32.32 -9.83
N ALA A 1016 53.03 -31.56 -9.48
CA ALA A 1016 53.96 -31.92 -8.40
C ALA A 1016 53.22 -32.07 -7.06
N ARG A 1017 53.77 -32.91 -6.18
CA ARG A 1017 53.18 -33.17 -4.87
C ARG A 1017 53.42 -32.01 -3.90
N THR A 1018 52.42 -31.69 -3.09
CA THR A 1018 52.50 -30.73 -1.98
C THR A 1018 52.27 -31.47 -0.66
N LYS A 1019 53.13 -31.30 0.34
CA LYS A 1019 52.91 -31.89 1.66
C LYS A 1019 51.80 -31.11 2.36
N ILE A 1020 50.76 -31.81 2.80
CA ILE A 1020 49.58 -31.17 3.43
C ILE A 1020 49.36 -31.59 4.89
N ALA A 1021 49.98 -32.71 5.32
CA ALA A 1021 49.98 -33.12 6.72
C ALA A 1021 51.14 -34.08 7.06
N SER A 1022 51.36 -34.32 8.35
CA SER A 1022 52.32 -35.29 8.91
C SER A 1022 51.77 -35.94 10.18
N GLY A 1023 52.38 -37.04 10.62
CA GLY A 1023 51.96 -37.75 11.84
C GLY A 1023 50.80 -38.72 11.64
N TRP A 1024 50.46 -39.05 10.40
CA TRP A 1024 49.27 -39.86 10.05
C TRP A 1024 49.54 -41.37 9.98
N GLN A 1025 50.67 -41.84 10.51
CA GLN A 1025 50.98 -43.27 10.65
C GLN A 1025 50.01 -44.00 11.60
N GLY A 1026 49.36 -43.29 12.53
CA GLY A 1026 48.38 -43.85 13.46
C GLY A 1026 47.03 -44.21 12.83
N TYR A 1027 46.68 -43.61 11.69
CA TYR A 1027 45.44 -43.95 10.98
C TYR A 1027 45.56 -45.33 10.33
N LYS A 1028 44.57 -46.18 10.57
CA LYS A 1028 44.46 -47.54 10.00
C LYS A 1028 44.03 -47.52 8.53
N GLY A 1029 43.28 -46.50 8.10
CA GLY A 1029 42.86 -46.35 6.71
C GLY A 1029 42.66 -44.88 6.32
N LEU A 1030 42.95 -44.58 5.05
CA LEU A 1030 42.60 -43.36 4.33
C LEU A 1030 41.84 -43.83 3.07
N PHE A 1031 40.68 -43.25 2.78
CA PHE A 1031 39.73 -43.72 1.77
C PHE A 1031 39.20 -42.59 0.90
#